data_AF-A0A2R5G1C0-F1
#
_entry.id   AF-A0A2R5G1C0-F1
#
_cell.length_a   1.000
_cell.length_b   1.000
_cell.length_c   1.000
_cell.angle_alpha   90.00
_cell.angle_beta   90.00
_cell.angle_gamma   90.00
#
_symmetry.space_group_name_H-M   'P 1'
#
loop_
_entity.id
_entity.type
_entity.pdbx_description
1 polymer ?
#
loop_
_entity_poly.entity_id
_entity_poly.type
_entity_poly.pdbx_seq_one_letter_code
_entity_poly.pdbx_strand_id
1 'polypeptide(L)'
;MAKRGELRVEVEVATREAEASVVELVEEIGRGPGQPRSWAVVPPFAGSQTSATSPKATKTATQMPMSPVRMRLEKRCRSPAAGRNASVKAKAMRSPEAKKRRDEILIAQVRENSRKVARAKAIARRRSQERERDRRQLAANIEGKLRAAEERRMRILNDIRERARRPDVPASPKSAPASPKYAPSSPGARSLDTDKSVPFLELEARISEAEERRAVEYERKLSQVREHLTRVRETCDRLRMTRRVQAWWRRTKHQRAVLETLISLSAVLDLAAASPSFEQVASHLGQPSVIGSARNFLDALRATAKRSRTSPTSSALAPSSPTTVSAARTFLAVLMIWYHPETVLGPDDGDNIEPTRAQLRKRLRIAAKNFFTVLRGLNATLISRDHTRAARKIVFARHAHLAYMRAFFAWKQVDALCIAEQLLETYVQIKENHLEVRAMLDEQGDNPDPGLLQHFEGTAGQLEQIRTRAKAVLRDKQLYRDWVARIRQRFPAPTSAASASAQQSQAPAAAAAAAAQTSGVPKVPEVPKGVAAAPSNEEMMHRLMVDPDYKLGEEEDASAMHNLAGNADAAAMPKDMLPSIVAEVCSRLAALTPNRADLIRQLEERLDTELLAQQVRENAFNQADLYSLVQFIGERLLALQAPIRQERTESWLMDLHVAAQERRKSWQDLAPRAFDFVLRELAAIETDMANFHLKVLRDNVSHDQGAAYLREHFIGRLRQGEYRKGPLAVGPHRTEAWFASALASVETSAAATTATSTPSSTDASEVVLEGMVSLLTRDDAPQPSDLPETLAEFDFDDICVLRARAEAFARVAVAEMALLGKEKTSADYSRTLQALLLDPPGAKLADVAENVAGLAPEADRDVVRTLLLQSANLERTVTRQLQAILRKLLKDPTHNALQLLKKIALDRHAEAFHDLLVNRAHCIHALHLATHKGLFDEILAKTTAAQAAE
;
A
#
# COMPACT_ATOMS: atom_id res chain seq x y z
N MET A 1 40.66 -18.71 -10.20
CA MET A 1 39.97 -19.62 -11.13
C MET A 1 39.84 -21.03 -10.55
N ALA A 2 40.92 -21.71 -10.16
CA ALA A 2 40.87 -23.07 -9.57
C ALA A 2 39.95 -23.21 -8.33
N LYS A 3 40.07 -22.31 -7.34
CA LYS A 3 39.16 -22.25 -6.17
C LYS A 3 37.67 -22.04 -6.51
N ARG A 4 37.37 -21.48 -7.68
CA ARG A 4 36.00 -21.28 -8.16
C ARG A 4 35.43 -22.54 -8.81
N GLY A 5 36.31 -23.43 -9.29
CA GLY A 5 35.96 -24.78 -9.74
C GLY A 5 35.65 -25.71 -8.58
N GLU A 6 36.47 -25.69 -7.51
CA GLU A 6 36.24 -26.49 -6.30
C GLU A 6 34.90 -26.16 -5.63
N LEU A 7 34.59 -24.87 -5.47
CA LEU A 7 33.30 -24.40 -4.93
C LEU A 7 32.09 -24.80 -5.79
N ARG A 8 32.27 -24.99 -7.11
CA ARG A 8 31.17 -25.42 -7.99
C ARG A 8 30.89 -26.92 -7.82
N VAL A 9 31.94 -27.72 -7.66
CA VAL A 9 31.82 -29.17 -7.41
C VAL A 9 31.20 -29.43 -6.04
N GLU A 10 31.60 -28.70 -5.00
CA GLU A 10 30.98 -28.83 -3.66
C GLU A 10 29.49 -28.47 -3.66
N VAL A 11 29.11 -27.43 -4.42
CA VAL A 11 27.70 -27.05 -4.57
C VAL A 11 26.91 -28.11 -5.34
N GLU A 12 27.46 -28.67 -6.44
CA GLU A 12 26.80 -29.73 -7.19
C GLU A 12 26.62 -31.03 -6.37
N VAL A 13 27.62 -31.39 -5.54
CA VAL A 13 27.52 -32.54 -4.62
C VAL A 13 26.45 -32.30 -3.56
N ALA A 14 26.44 -31.13 -2.91
CA ALA A 14 25.43 -30.78 -1.91
C ALA A 14 23.99 -30.70 -2.49
N THR A 15 23.86 -30.34 -3.77
CA THR A 15 22.57 -30.30 -4.46
C THR A 15 22.04 -31.70 -4.74
N ARG A 16 22.92 -32.63 -5.17
CA ARG A 16 22.55 -34.04 -5.39
C ARG A 16 22.19 -34.78 -4.11
N GLU A 17 22.89 -34.52 -3.00
CA GLU A 17 22.54 -35.08 -1.69
C GLU A 17 21.18 -34.57 -1.19
N ALA A 18 20.86 -33.30 -1.46
CA ALA A 18 19.55 -32.73 -1.12
C ALA A 18 18.41 -33.32 -1.98
N GLU A 19 18.65 -33.55 -3.27
CA GLU A 19 17.70 -34.22 -4.17
C GLU A 19 17.45 -35.67 -3.73
N ALA A 20 18.49 -36.42 -3.35
CA ALA A 20 18.37 -37.78 -2.84
C ALA A 20 17.54 -37.85 -1.54
N SER A 21 17.77 -36.92 -0.60
CA SER A 21 16.97 -36.83 0.63
C SER A 21 15.50 -36.48 0.39
N VAL A 22 15.19 -35.73 -0.68
CA VAL A 22 13.80 -35.40 -1.04
C VAL A 22 13.09 -36.61 -1.66
N VAL A 23 13.78 -37.41 -2.47
CA VAL A 23 13.24 -38.65 -3.02
C VAL A 23 12.92 -39.66 -1.90
N GLU A 24 13.82 -39.82 -0.93
CA GLU A 24 13.61 -40.71 0.22
C GLU A 24 12.41 -40.27 1.08
N LEU A 25 12.22 -38.96 1.28
CA LEU A 25 11.08 -38.40 2.01
C LEU A 25 9.75 -38.58 1.25
N VAL A 26 9.78 -38.51 -0.09
CA VAL A 26 8.60 -38.72 -0.93
C VAL A 26 8.20 -40.19 -0.96
N GLU A 27 9.17 -41.12 -0.95
CA GLU A 27 8.90 -42.55 -0.81
C GLU A 27 8.33 -42.93 0.56
N GLU A 28 8.77 -42.26 1.63
CA GLU A 28 8.26 -42.48 2.98
C GLU A 28 6.81 -41.96 3.16
N ILE A 29 6.44 -40.88 2.48
CA ILE A 29 5.07 -40.33 2.46
C ILE A 29 4.14 -41.18 1.57
N GLY A 30 4.67 -41.87 0.56
CA GLY A 30 3.91 -42.75 -0.33
C GLY A 30 3.43 -44.05 0.32
N ARG A 31 3.98 -44.45 1.47
CA ARG A 31 3.53 -45.64 2.22
C ARG A 31 2.38 -45.29 3.16
N GLY A 32 1.17 -45.19 2.59
CA GLY A 32 -0.07 -45.06 3.35
C GLY A 32 -0.37 -46.26 4.27
N PRO A 33 -1.21 -46.10 5.31
CA PRO A 33 -1.39 -47.10 6.36
C PRO A 33 -2.36 -48.21 5.90
N GLY A 34 -1.84 -49.42 5.71
CA GLY A 34 -2.61 -50.61 5.33
C GLY A 34 -2.54 -51.74 6.36
N GLN A 35 -3.64 -51.90 7.09
CA GLN A 35 -4.15 -53.06 7.85
C GLN A 35 -3.43 -53.63 9.10
N PRO A 36 -4.22 -54.04 10.14
CA PRO A 36 -3.74 -54.62 11.38
C PRO A 36 -3.55 -56.13 11.27
N ARG A 37 -2.45 -56.67 11.80
CA ARG A 37 -2.28 -58.11 12.00
C ARG A 37 -2.92 -58.56 13.31
N SER A 38 -3.74 -59.61 13.19
CA SER A 38 -4.50 -60.29 14.22
C SER A 38 -3.67 -61.28 15.05
N TRP A 39 -3.93 -61.25 16.37
CA TRP A 39 -4.17 -62.35 17.31
C TRP A 39 -3.07 -63.37 17.74
N ALA A 40 -3.18 -63.65 19.06
CA ALA A 40 -2.83 -64.85 19.84
C ALA A 40 -1.58 -64.66 20.76
N VAL A 41 -1.55 -64.96 22.06
CA VAL A 41 -2.24 -65.96 22.91
C VAL A 41 -2.24 -65.49 24.39
N VAL A 42 -3.32 -65.76 25.13
CA VAL A 42 -3.54 -65.73 26.61
C VAL A 42 -3.22 -67.16 27.11
N PRO A 43 -2.72 -67.51 28.35
CA PRO A 43 -3.44 -67.29 29.62
C PRO A 43 -2.54 -67.37 30.92
N PRO A 44 -3.08 -67.65 32.14
CA PRO A 44 -3.64 -66.68 33.10
C PRO A 44 -3.06 -66.85 34.54
N PHE A 45 -3.51 -66.07 35.55
CA PHE A 45 -4.02 -66.58 36.86
C PHE A 45 -4.29 -65.47 37.90
N ALA A 46 -5.47 -65.61 38.56
CA ALA A 46 -5.91 -65.28 39.94
C ALA A 46 -5.36 -64.03 40.67
N GLY A 47 -6.22 -63.19 41.29
CA GLY A 47 -6.81 -63.42 42.63
C GLY A 47 -5.77 -63.13 43.71
N SER A 48 -5.93 -62.37 44.78
CA SER A 48 -7.07 -61.97 45.60
C SER A 48 -6.60 -60.86 46.58
N GLN A 49 -7.57 -60.29 47.28
CA GLN A 49 -7.49 -59.44 48.48
C GLN A 49 -6.38 -59.83 49.48
N THR A 50 -5.80 -58.85 50.20
CA THR A 50 -6.01 -58.61 51.65
C THR A 50 -4.97 -57.65 52.26
N SER A 51 -5.50 -56.80 53.14
CA SER A 51 -4.94 -56.19 54.36
C SER A 51 -3.45 -56.27 54.72
N ALA A 52 -2.94 -55.08 55.03
CA ALA A 52 -2.32 -54.68 56.30
C ALA A 52 -0.84 -55.00 56.61
N THR A 53 -0.32 -54.09 57.43
CA THR A 53 0.86 -54.13 58.30
C THR A 53 2.26 -53.79 57.74
N SER A 54 2.73 -52.65 58.24
CA SER A 54 4.13 -52.25 58.48
C SER A 54 4.99 -53.38 59.07
N PRO A 55 6.32 -53.39 58.85
CA PRO A 55 7.19 -52.85 59.90
C PRO A 55 8.42 -52.04 59.42
N LYS A 56 9.04 -51.44 60.44
CA LYS A 56 10.18 -50.51 60.49
C LYS A 56 11.54 -51.05 60.02
N ALA A 57 12.44 -50.06 59.87
CA ALA A 57 13.91 -50.08 59.96
C ALA A 57 14.65 -50.46 58.65
N THR A 58 15.77 -49.86 58.25
CA THR A 58 16.83 -49.19 59.02
C THR A 58 17.67 -48.26 58.11
N LYS A 59 18.32 -47.30 58.74
CA LYS A 59 19.29 -46.33 58.20
C LYS A 59 20.40 -46.95 57.34
N THR A 60 20.82 -46.27 56.29
CA THR A 60 22.25 -45.92 56.12
C THR A 60 22.42 -44.67 55.25
N ALA A 61 23.25 -43.77 55.76
CA ALA A 61 23.56 -42.48 55.19
C ALA A 61 24.68 -42.60 54.15
N THR A 62 24.64 -41.77 53.11
CA THR A 62 25.87 -41.21 52.54
C THR A 62 25.55 -39.78 52.07
N GLN A 63 26.06 -38.83 52.86
CA GLN A 63 26.07 -37.39 52.54
C GLN A 63 27.20 -37.10 51.55
N MET A 64 26.93 -36.18 50.61
CA MET A 64 27.92 -35.32 49.97
C MET A 64 27.43 -33.86 50.09
N PRO A 65 28.32 -32.88 50.29
CA PRO A 65 27.98 -31.60 50.90
C PRO A 65 27.51 -30.56 49.86
N MET A 66 26.47 -29.80 50.22
CA MET A 66 26.03 -28.61 49.50
C MET A 66 26.27 -27.34 50.34
N SER A 67 26.80 -26.34 49.65
CA SER A 67 27.33 -25.04 50.11
C SER A 67 26.34 -24.16 50.94
N PRO A 68 26.82 -23.42 51.96
CA PRO A 68 26.01 -22.64 52.88
C PRO A 68 25.75 -21.21 52.39
N VAL A 69 24.85 -21.02 51.41
CA VAL A 69 24.36 -19.65 51.05
C VAL A 69 22.83 -19.57 50.92
N ARG A 70 22.10 -20.68 51.03
CA ARG A 70 20.65 -20.70 50.74
C ARG A 70 19.70 -20.89 51.94
N MET A 71 20.19 -20.74 53.17
CA MET A 71 19.40 -21.00 54.40
C MET A 71 19.09 -19.75 55.27
N ARG A 72 18.82 -18.59 54.67
CA ARG A 72 18.34 -17.41 55.43
C ARG A 72 17.07 -16.73 54.92
N LEU A 73 16.38 -17.26 53.90
CA LEU A 73 15.19 -16.59 53.34
C LEU A 73 13.86 -17.36 53.40
N GLU A 74 13.82 -18.61 53.86
CA GLU A 74 12.58 -19.41 53.82
C GLU A 74 11.80 -19.53 55.14
N LYS A 75 12.25 -18.92 56.24
CA LYS A 75 11.55 -19.03 57.55
C LYS A 75 10.54 -17.92 57.87
N ARG A 76 10.16 -17.05 56.93
CA ARG A 76 9.24 -15.92 57.23
C ARG A 76 7.86 -15.93 56.56
N CYS A 77 7.49 -16.96 55.79
CA CYS A 77 6.23 -16.93 55.03
C CYS A 77 5.35 -18.17 55.27
N ARG A 78 4.92 -18.39 56.52
CA ARG A 78 3.71 -19.19 56.81
C ARG A 78 2.93 -18.52 57.94
N SER A 79 1.99 -17.66 57.57
CA SER A 79 0.93 -17.17 58.47
C SER A 79 -0.43 -17.37 57.78
N PRO A 80 -1.36 -18.14 58.38
CA PRO A 80 -2.69 -18.34 57.86
C PRO A 80 -3.62 -17.21 58.32
N ALA A 81 -3.46 -16.01 57.76
CA ALA A 81 -4.32 -14.86 58.08
C ALA A 81 -4.63 -13.95 56.86
N ALA A 82 -4.48 -14.46 55.63
CA ALA A 82 -4.60 -13.64 54.42
C ALA A 82 -6.05 -13.42 53.92
N GLY A 83 -7.04 -14.15 54.45
CA GLY A 83 -8.43 -14.10 53.96
C GLY A 83 -9.22 -12.85 54.38
N ARG A 84 -8.96 -12.28 55.56
CA ARG A 84 -9.72 -11.12 56.07
C ARG A 84 -9.10 -9.76 55.70
N ASN A 85 -7.81 -9.71 55.38
CA ASN A 85 -7.11 -8.45 55.09
C ASN A 85 -7.27 -7.94 53.65
N ALA A 86 -7.71 -8.78 52.70
CA ALA A 86 -7.94 -8.34 51.31
C ALA A 86 -9.17 -7.42 51.19
N SER A 87 -10.22 -7.66 51.99
CA SER A 87 -11.42 -6.82 52.04
C SER A 87 -11.15 -5.44 52.66
N VAL A 88 -10.35 -5.40 53.74
CA VAL A 88 -9.92 -4.14 54.38
C VAL A 88 -9.02 -3.31 53.46
N LYS A 89 -8.14 -3.97 52.69
CA LYS A 89 -7.25 -3.30 51.73
C LYS A 89 -7.99 -2.77 50.49
N ALA A 90 -9.06 -3.45 50.05
CA ALA A 90 -9.94 -2.96 48.99
C ALA A 90 -10.80 -1.77 49.45
N LYS A 91 -11.25 -1.74 50.71
CA LYS A 91 -11.93 -0.58 51.31
C LYS A 91 -10.97 0.60 51.52
N ALA A 92 -9.72 0.35 51.93
CA ALA A 92 -8.69 1.38 52.05
C ALA A 92 -8.27 2.01 50.70
N MET A 93 -8.33 1.25 49.59
CA MET A 93 -8.09 1.81 48.24
C MET A 93 -9.25 2.68 47.70
N ARG A 94 -10.42 2.66 48.34
CA ARG A 94 -11.53 3.58 48.03
C ARG A 94 -11.52 4.85 48.88
N SER A 95 -10.54 5.01 49.78
CA SER A 95 -10.38 6.23 50.55
C SER A 95 -10.11 7.43 49.61
N PRO A 96 -10.74 8.60 49.84
CA PRO A 96 -10.46 9.82 49.08
C PRO A 96 -8.97 10.20 49.11
N GLU A 97 -8.22 9.83 50.15
CA GLU A 97 -6.78 10.04 50.23
C GLU A 97 -5.98 9.16 49.26
N ALA A 98 -6.40 7.91 49.05
CA ALA A 98 -5.75 7.01 48.09
C ALA A 98 -5.98 7.49 46.64
N LYS A 99 -7.16 8.04 46.36
CA LYS A 99 -7.46 8.70 45.09
C LYS A 99 -6.59 9.95 44.90
N LYS A 100 -6.49 10.81 45.92
CA LYS A 100 -5.62 12.00 45.89
C LYS A 100 -4.16 11.65 45.61
N ARG A 101 -3.59 10.63 46.29
CA ARG A 101 -2.22 10.17 46.03
C ARG A 101 -2.02 9.61 44.63
N ARG A 102 -3.00 8.87 44.11
CA ARG A 102 -2.96 8.36 42.73
C ARG A 102 -2.98 9.51 41.72
N ASP A 103 -3.82 10.51 41.94
CA ASP A 103 -3.94 11.68 41.07
C ASP A 103 -2.67 12.54 41.12
N GLU A 104 -2.05 12.71 42.30
CA GLU A 104 -0.74 13.36 42.46
C GLU A 104 0.37 12.64 41.67
N ILE A 105 0.40 11.30 41.70
CA ILE A 105 1.36 10.50 40.93
C ILE A 105 1.12 10.65 39.41
N LEU A 106 -0.14 10.64 38.97
CA LEU A 106 -0.49 10.82 37.57
C LEU A 106 -0.14 12.22 37.08
N ILE A 107 -0.42 13.26 37.87
CA ILE A 107 -0.06 14.65 37.57
C ILE A 107 1.48 14.78 37.48
N ALA A 108 2.22 14.14 38.38
CA ALA A 108 3.68 14.13 38.32
C ALA A 108 4.20 13.45 37.05
N GLN A 109 3.62 12.30 36.66
CA GLN A 109 3.98 11.61 35.41
C GLN A 109 3.63 12.43 34.17
N VAL A 110 2.48 13.10 34.15
CA VAL A 110 2.08 13.99 33.05
C VAL A 110 3.05 15.17 32.93
N ARG A 111 3.47 15.77 34.06
CA ARG A 111 4.48 16.85 34.07
C ARG A 111 5.86 16.37 33.61
N GLU A 112 6.26 15.15 33.98
CA GLU A 112 7.53 14.59 33.50
C GLU A 112 7.49 14.30 31.99
N ASN A 113 6.38 13.74 31.51
CA ASN A 113 6.18 13.46 30.08
C ASN A 113 6.09 14.76 29.26
N SER A 114 5.43 15.80 29.76
CA SER A 114 5.38 17.10 29.09
C SER A 114 6.76 17.74 28.96
N ARG A 115 7.63 17.62 29.99
CA ARG A 115 9.03 18.04 29.91
C ARG A 115 9.83 17.26 28.86
N LYS A 116 9.64 15.94 28.77
CA LYS A 116 10.27 15.11 27.73
C LYS A 116 9.84 15.51 26.33
N VAL A 117 8.54 15.77 26.12
CA VAL A 117 7.99 16.24 24.84
C VAL A 117 8.50 17.64 24.50
N ALA A 118 8.54 18.56 25.46
CA ALA A 118 9.09 19.91 25.25
C ALA A 118 10.57 19.86 24.85
N ARG A 119 11.38 19.01 25.50
CA ARG A 119 12.78 18.79 25.14
C ARG A 119 12.92 18.21 23.73
N ALA A 120 12.09 17.23 23.35
CA ALA A 120 12.09 16.66 22.01
C ALA A 120 11.73 17.71 20.94
N LYS A 121 10.70 18.55 21.20
CA LYS A 121 10.33 19.67 20.31
C LYS A 121 11.45 20.71 20.18
N ALA A 122 12.14 21.04 21.28
CA ALA A 122 13.28 21.96 21.24
C ALA A 122 14.45 21.41 20.40
N ILE A 123 14.76 20.10 20.53
CA ILE A 123 15.79 19.44 19.70
C ILE A 123 15.38 19.44 18.22
N ALA A 124 14.11 19.16 17.91
CA ALA A 124 13.61 19.19 16.54
C ALA A 124 13.70 20.60 15.93
N ARG A 125 13.30 21.64 16.66
CA ARG A 125 13.44 23.04 16.24
C ARG A 125 14.90 23.42 16.00
N ARG A 126 15.81 23.06 16.90
CA ARG A 126 17.25 23.32 16.73
C ARG A 126 17.81 22.67 15.47
N ARG A 127 17.46 21.40 15.19
CA ARG A 127 17.86 20.70 13.96
C ARG A 127 17.24 21.26 12.68
N SER A 128 16.07 21.90 12.79
CA SER A 128 15.45 22.60 11.67
C SER A 128 16.21 23.89 11.36
N GLN A 129 16.49 24.69 12.39
CA GLN A 129 17.26 25.94 12.27
C GLN A 129 18.69 25.70 11.77
N GLU A 130 19.33 24.61 12.19
CA GLU A 130 20.65 24.22 11.72
C GLU A 130 20.64 23.89 10.22
N ARG A 131 19.70 23.06 9.76
CA ARG A 131 19.51 22.77 8.33
C ARG A 131 19.21 24.01 7.49
N GLU A 132 18.48 24.96 8.05
CA GLU A 132 18.18 26.21 7.37
C GLU A 132 19.40 27.14 7.29
N ARG A 133 20.21 27.22 8.35
CA ARG A 133 21.52 27.91 8.31
C ARG A 133 22.44 27.30 7.26
N ASP A 134 22.53 25.97 7.20
CA ASP A 134 23.35 25.27 6.21
C ASP A 134 22.86 25.57 4.78
N ARG A 135 21.53 25.60 4.56
CA ARG A 135 20.95 26.02 3.26
C ARG A 135 21.29 27.46 2.90
N ARG A 136 21.19 28.39 3.85
CA ARG A 136 21.54 29.81 3.61
C ARG A 136 23.03 29.98 3.32
N GLN A 137 23.90 29.26 4.02
CA GLN A 137 25.34 29.26 3.74
C GLN A 137 25.66 28.68 2.35
N LEU A 138 25.00 27.58 1.97
CA LEU A 138 25.17 26.99 0.64
C LEU A 138 24.71 27.96 -0.46
N ALA A 139 23.56 28.62 -0.28
CA ALA A 139 23.06 29.62 -1.20
C ALA A 139 24.03 30.80 -1.36
N ALA A 140 24.52 31.36 -0.24
CA ALA A 140 25.50 32.44 -0.26
C ALA A 140 26.82 32.03 -0.93
N ASN A 141 27.27 30.79 -0.74
CA ASN A 141 28.45 30.25 -1.41
C ASN A 141 28.26 30.10 -2.93
N ILE A 142 27.07 29.70 -3.37
CA ILE A 142 26.74 29.60 -4.80
C ILE A 142 26.71 31.00 -5.41
N GLU A 143 26.03 31.94 -4.76
CA GLU A 143 25.93 33.32 -5.22
C GLU A 143 27.31 34.00 -5.30
N GLY A 144 28.17 33.80 -4.29
CA GLY A 144 29.55 34.29 -4.31
C GLY A 144 30.37 33.71 -5.46
N LYS A 145 30.19 32.43 -5.79
CA LYS A 145 30.84 31.80 -6.95
C LYS A 145 30.34 32.34 -8.27
N LEU A 146 29.03 32.60 -8.39
CA LEU A 146 28.41 33.17 -9.58
C LEU A 146 28.90 34.61 -9.80
N ARG A 147 28.89 35.47 -8.77
CA ARG A 147 29.44 36.84 -8.84
C ARG A 147 30.91 36.84 -9.25
N ALA A 148 31.74 35.97 -8.65
CA ALA A 148 33.14 35.85 -9.04
C ALA A 148 33.34 35.33 -10.49
N ALA A 149 32.40 34.55 -11.02
CA ALA A 149 32.43 34.13 -12.41
C ALA A 149 32.00 35.27 -13.36
N GLU A 150 30.97 36.03 -12.99
CA GLU A 150 30.52 37.22 -13.73
C GLU A 150 31.56 38.33 -13.75
N GLU A 151 32.22 38.63 -12.62
CA GLU A 151 33.32 39.59 -12.58
C GLU A 151 34.47 39.18 -13.50
N ARG A 152 34.83 37.89 -13.51
CA ARG A 152 35.86 37.37 -14.43
C ARG A 152 35.44 37.53 -15.88
N ARG A 153 34.18 37.23 -16.21
CA ARG A 153 33.61 37.42 -17.55
C ARG A 153 33.66 38.90 -17.96
N MET A 154 33.29 39.81 -17.06
CA MET A 154 33.31 41.25 -17.31
C MET A 154 34.72 41.80 -17.49
N ARG A 155 35.70 41.33 -16.71
CA ARG A 155 37.12 41.69 -16.92
C ARG A 155 37.61 41.25 -18.30
N ILE A 156 37.33 40.01 -18.71
CA ILE A 156 37.70 39.51 -20.04
C ILE A 156 37.06 40.35 -21.15
N LEU A 157 35.78 40.69 -21.03
CA LEU A 157 35.09 41.52 -22.02
C LEU A 157 35.64 42.96 -22.07
N ASN A 158 36.01 43.53 -20.93
CA ASN A 158 36.62 44.85 -20.87
C ASN A 158 38.04 44.84 -21.46
N ASP A 159 38.85 43.82 -21.16
CA ASP A 159 40.18 43.67 -21.76
C ASP A 159 40.09 43.57 -23.30
N ILE A 160 39.11 42.82 -23.82
CA ILE A 160 38.84 42.74 -25.27
C ILE A 160 38.46 44.12 -25.82
N ARG A 161 37.57 44.85 -25.13
CA ARG A 161 37.18 46.21 -25.54
C ARG A 161 38.33 47.20 -25.48
N GLU A 162 39.18 47.15 -24.47
CA GLU A 162 40.35 48.03 -24.36
C GLU A 162 41.39 47.73 -25.43
N ARG A 163 41.61 46.45 -25.75
CA ARG A 163 42.47 46.05 -26.89
C ARG A 163 41.91 46.54 -28.21
N ALA A 164 40.59 46.42 -28.42
CA ALA A 164 39.93 46.93 -29.63
C ALA A 164 39.92 48.47 -29.70
N ARG A 165 39.97 49.17 -28.56
CA ARG A 165 40.01 50.64 -28.48
C ARG A 165 41.39 51.25 -28.60
N ARG A 166 42.48 50.48 -28.47
CA ARG A 166 43.82 50.98 -28.81
C ARG A 166 43.90 51.05 -30.34
N PRO A 167 43.79 52.25 -30.95
CA PRO A 167 44.04 52.38 -32.38
C PRO A 167 45.53 52.09 -32.57
N ASP A 168 45.88 51.27 -33.55
CA ASP A 168 47.28 51.08 -33.95
C ASP A 168 47.91 52.47 -34.14
N VAL A 169 48.80 52.84 -33.21
CA VAL A 169 49.62 54.04 -33.33
C VAL A 169 50.70 53.68 -34.35
N PRO A 170 50.65 54.22 -35.59
CA PRO A 170 51.76 54.03 -36.52
C PRO A 170 53.00 54.66 -35.92
N ALA A 171 54.09 53.90 -35.88
CA ALA A 171 55.41 54.38 -35.49
C ALA A 171 55.76 55.63 -36.29
N SER A 172 55.75 56.78 -35.61
CA SER A 172 56.26 58.05 -36.15
C SER A 172 57.78 57.98 -36.28
N PRO A 173 58.35 58.25 -37.47
CA PRO A 173 59.79 58.37 -37.68
C PRO A 173 60.24 59.79 -37.29
N LYS A 174 61.34 59.90 -36.53
CA LYS A 174 62.05 61.17 -36.30
C LYS A 174 63.44 61.11 -36.91
N SER A 175 63.54 61.69 -38.11
CA SER A 175 64.55 62.63 -38.62
C SER A 175 65.97 62.66 -38.02
N ALA A 176 66.96 62.51 -38.91
CA ALA A 176 68.16 63.37 -38.96
C ALA A 176 68.49 63.70 -40.45
N PRO A 177 69.10 64.85 -40.78
CA PRO A 177 68.87 65.52 -42.07
C PRO A 177 70.05 65.49 -43.06
N ALA A 178 69.70 65.81 -44.31
CA ALA A 178 70.51 66.41 -45.37
C ALA A 178 71.60 65.55 -46.05
N SER A 179 71.36 65.16 -47.30
CA SER A 179 71.93 65.88 -48.47
C SER A 179 71.61 65.16 -49.79
N PRO A 180 71.51 65.89 -50.91
CA PRO A 180 70.95 65.41 -52.17
C PRO A 180 72.05 64.98 -53.15
N LYS A 181 71.76 64.02 -54.06
CA LYS A 181 72.30 64.02 -55.44
C LYS A 181 71.86 62.84 -56.31
N TYR A 182 71.47 63.19 -57.53
CA TYR A 182 71.36 62.40 -58.78
C TYR A 182 70.29 61.29 -58.82
N ALA A 183 69.18 61.49 -59.54
CA ALA A 183 69.01 61.44 -61.01
C ALA A 183 68.62 60.03 -61.51
N PRO A 184 67.84 59.93 -62.59
CA PRO A 184 66.86 58.86 -62.80
C PRO A 184 67.35 57.83 -63.82
N SER A 185 66.99 56.56 -63.64
CA SER A 185 66.62 55.68 -64.77
C SER A 185 66.23 54.27 -64.32
N SER A 186 65.21 53.80 -65.02
CA SER A 186 64.95 52.40 -65.38
C SER A 186 63.84 51.65 -64.61
N PRO A 187 62.83 51.13 -65.33
CA PRO A 187 61.73 50.35 -64.78
C PRO A 187 62.13 48.86 -64.70
N GLY A 188 62.03 48.25 -63.53
CA GLY A 188 62.30 46.82 -63.39
C GLY A 188 61.73 46.25 -62.09
N ALA A 189 60.80 45.31 -62.26
CA ALA A 189 60.34 44.30 -61.29
C ALA A 189 59.73 44.80 -59.97
N ARG A 190 58.39 44.79 -59.90
CA ARG A 190 57.64 44.63 -58.65
C ARG A 190 57.82 43.19 -58.15
N SER A 191 58.72 43.01 -57.20
CA SER A 191 58.70 41.89 -56.25
C SER A 191 57.62 42.17 -55.20
N LEU A 192 56.62 41.30 -55.12
CA LEU A 192 55.62 41.28 -54.05
C LEU A 192 56.27 40.72 -52.79
N ASP A 193 56.56 41.58 -51.81
CA ASP A 193 56.88 41.17 -50.44
C ASP A 193 55.63 40.58 -49.77
N THR A 194 55.44 39.27 -49.89
CA THR A 194 54.47 38.46 -49.14
C THR A 194 55.13 37.81 -47.93
N ASP A 195 55.70 38.60 -47.01
CA ASP A 195 56.41 38.05 -45.84
C ASP A 195 55.99 38.71 -44.50
N LYS A 196 54.68 38.91 -44.33
CA LYS A 196 54.07 39.38 -43.07
C LYS A 196 52.88 38.52 -42.59
N SER A 197 52.74 37.28 -43.06
CA SER A 197 51.68 36.35 -42.65
C SER A 197 52.03 35.46 -41.43
N VAL A 198 53.24 35.60 -40.89
CA VAL A 198 53.72 34.84 -39.72
C VAL A 198 52.90 35.05 -38.41
N PRO A 199 52.23 36.19 -38.13
CA PRO A 199 51.54 36.38 -36.84
C PRO A 199 50.28 35.53 -36.64
N PHE A 200 49.65 35.04 -37.71
CA PHE A 200 48.36 34.33 -37.61
C PHE A 200 48.53 32.86 -37.21
N LEU A 201 49.51 32.17 -37.81
CA LEU A 201 49.83 30.78 -37.47
C LEU A 201 50.35 30.63 -36.03
N GLU A 202 51.08 31.63 -35.55
CA GLU A 202 51.56 31.66 -34.16
C GLU A 202 50.41 31.89 -33.16
N LEU A 203 49.36 32.63 -33.56
CA LEU A 203 48.15 32.82 -32.76
C LEU A 203 47.30 31.53 -32.70
N GLU A 204 47.10 30.85 -33.83
CA GLU A 204 46.38 29.56 -33.88
C GLU A 204 47.10 28.50 -33.06
N ALA A 205 48.43 28.42 -33.13
CA ALA A 205 49.22 27.52 -32.29
C ALA A 205 49.01 27.79 -30.79
N ARG A 206 48.94 29.06 -30.38
CA ARG A 206 48.69 29.43 -28.97
C ARG A 206 47.25 29.16 -28.52
N ILE A 207 46.27 29.29 -29.42
CA ILE A 207 44.88 28.92 -29.15
C ILE A 207 44.76 27.40 -28.98
N SER A 208 45.34 26.63 -29.90
CA SER A 208 45.38 25.16 -29.84
C SER A 208 46.05 24.68 -28.55
N GLU A 209 47.20 25.26 -28.18
CA GLU A 209 47.89 24.93 -26.94
C GLU A 209 47.05 25.28 -25.69
N ALA A 210 46.33 26.40 -25.71
CA ALA A 210 45.44 26.78 -24.61
C ALA A 210 44.22 25.85 -24.50
N GLU A 211 43.68 25.37 -25.62
CA GLU A 211 42.58 24.40 -25.65
C GLU A 211 43.03 23.02 -25.17
N GLU A 212 44.21 22.54 -25.58
CA GLU A 212 44.80 21.32 -25.05
C GLU A 212 45.02 21.40 -23.54
N ARG A 213 45.57 22.52 -23.03
CA ARG A 213 45.73 22.73 -21.58
C ARG A 213 44.38 22.70 -20.85
N ARG A 214 43.33 23.27 -21.43
CA ARG A 214 41.96 23.22 -20.86
C ARG A 214 41.37 21.82 -20.90
N ALA A 215 41.58 21.07 -21.99
CA ALA A 215 41.12 19.68 -22.12
C ALA A 215 41.79 18.80 -21.06
N VAL A 216 43.11 18.92 -20.86
CA VAL A 216 43.86 18.20 -19.83
C VAL A 216 43.38 18.59 -18.42
N GLU A 217 43.12 19.88 -18.15
CA GLU A 217 42.59 20.31 -16.86
C GLU A 217 41.17 19.77 -16.61
N TYR A 218 40.32 19.73 -17.64
CA TYR A 218 38.98 19.18 -17.56
C TYR A 218 39.00 17.67 -17.32
N GLU A 219 39.85 16.93 -18.01
CA GLU A 219 40.04 15.49 -17.83
C GLU A 219 40.59 15.15 -16.43
N ARG A 220 41.49 15.97 -15.90
CA ARG A 220 41.97 15.86 -14.52
C ARG A 220 40.83 16.07 -13.51
N LYS A 221 39.96 17.07 -13.72
CA LYS A 221 38.79 17.31 -12.86
C LYS A 221 37.78 16.17 -12.95
N LEU A 222 37.51 15.65 -14.15
CA LEU A 222 36.64 14.49 -14.34
C LEU A 222 37.19 13.24 -13.64
N SER A 223 38.49 13.01 -13.71
CA SER A 223 39.15 11.90 -13.02
C SER A 223 39.02 12.00 -11.50
N GLN A 224 39.18 13.21 -10.92
CA GLN A 224 38.94 13.45 -9.49
C GLN A 224 37.48 13.22 -9.09
N VAL A 225 36.52 13.62 -9.93
CA VAL A 225 35.09 13.36 -9.67
C VAL A 225 34.78 11.87 -9.73
N ARG A 226 35.31 11.14 -10.71
CA ARG A 226 35.17 9.67 -10.81
C ARG A 226 35.74 8.98 -9.57
N GLU A 227 36.92 9.38 -9.11
CA GLU A 227 37.53 8.85 -7.88
C GLU A 227 36.71 9.20 -6.63
N HIS A 228 36.12 10.39 -6.56
CA HIS A 228 35.23 10.74 -5.44
C HIS A 228 33.96 9.87 -5.45
N LEU A 229 33.36 9.64 -6.62
CA LEU A 229 32.17 8.80 -6.78
C LEU A 229 32.44 7.33 -6.42
N THR A 230 33.61 6.78 -6.76
CA THR A 230 33.99 5.42 -6.34
C THR A 230 34.13 5.33 -4.81
N ARG A 231 34.78 6.30 -4.17
CA ARG A 231 34.88 6.37 -2.68
C ARG A 231 33.50 6.50 -2.01
N VAL A 232 32.59 7.29 -2.57
CA VAL A 232 31.21 7.41 -2.08
C VAL A 232 30.47 6.08 -2.22
N ARG A 233 30.59 5.40 -3.37
CA ARG A 233 29.99 4.08 -3.61
C ARG A 233 30.51 3.03 -2.63
N GLU A 234 31.82 2.97 -2.42
CA GLU A 234 32.44 2.08 -1.43
C GLU A 234 31.94 2.35 -0.01
N THR A 235 31.78 3.62 0.36
CA THR A 235 31.24 4.02 1.66
C THR A 235 29.78 3.60 1.81
N CYS A 236 28.96 3.78 0.77
CA CYS A 236 27.58 3.31 0.73
C CYS A 236 27.50 1.78 0.84
N ASP A 237 28.37 1.05 0.16
CA ASP A 237 28.41 -0.41 0.21
C ASP A 237 28.89 -0.93 1.56
N ARG A 238 29.89 -0.30 2.19
CA ARG A 238 30.30 -0.58 3.58
C ARG A 238 29.15 -0.34 4.56
N LEU A 239 28.39 0.76 4.41
CA LEU A 239 27.22 1.04 5.25
C LEU A 239 26.10 0.03 5.04
N ARG A 240 25.85 -0.40 3.79
CA ARG A 240 24.88 -1.46 3.47
C ARG A 240 25.28 -2.79 4.08
N MET A 241 26.55 -3.20 3.96
CA MET A 241 27.07 -4.43 4.57
C MET A 241 27.03 -4.36 6.09
N THR A 242 27.43 -3.24 6.70
CA THR A 242 27.33 -3.04 8.16
C THR A 242 25.88 -3.16 8.64
N ARG A 243 24.92 -2.58 7.91
CA ARG A 243 23.49 -2.73 8.22
C ARG A 243 23.01 -4.18 8.08
N ARG A 244 23.47 -4.91 7.06
CA ARG A 244 23.16 -6.35 6.87
C ARG A 244 23.71 -7.19 8.01
N VAL A 245 24.97 -6.99 8.41
CA VAL A 245 25.61 -7.70 9.54
C VAL A 245 24.91 -7.35 10.85
N GLN A 246 24.60 -6.08 11.12
CA GLN A 246 23.86 -5.68 12.31
C GLN A 246 22.43 -6.27 12.33
N ALA A 247 21.75 -6.31 11.19
CA ALA A 247 20.44 -6.93 11.06
C ALA A 247 20.50 -8.43 11.32
N TRP A 248 21.50 -9.12 10.75
CA TRP A 248 21.77 -10.53 11.00
C TRP A 248 22.05 -10.79 12.49
N TRP A 249 23.00 -10.09 13.11
CA TRP A 249 23.34 -10.26 14.53
C TRP A 249 22.14 -10.03 15.45
N ARG A 250 21.35 -8.97 15.20
CA ARG A 250 20.14 -8.69 15.96
C ARG A 250 19.07 -9.78 15.77
N ARG A 251 18.94 -10.33 14.56
CA ARG A 251 18.04 -11.46 14.26
C ARG A 251 18.48 -12.70 15.02
N THR A 252 19.76 -13.06 14.99
CA THR A 252 20.32 -14.20 15.73
C THR A 252 20.16 -14.03 17.24
N LYS A 253 20.42 -12.84 17.79
CA LYS A 253 20.22 -12.53 19.22
C LYS A 253 18.76 -12.70 19.65
N HIS A 254 17.82 -12.24 18.83
CA HIS A 254 16.39 -12.41 19.13
C HIS A 254 15.92 -13.86 18.96
N GLN A 255 16.43 -14.57 17.95
CA GLN A 255 16.19 -16.00 17.82
C GLN A 255 16.65 -16.72 19.08
N ARG A 256 17.87 -16.47 19.60
CA ARG A 256 18.32 -17.03 20.88
C ARG A 256 17.38 -16.74 22.04
N ALA A 257 16.87 -15.51 22.17
CA ALA A 257 15.89 -15.19 23.21
C ALA A 257 14.57 -15.97 23.04
N VAL A 258 14.10 -16.18 21.80
CA VAL A 258 12.97 -17.09 21.52
C VAL A 258 13.32 -18.52 21.95
N LEU A 259 14.56 -18.97 21.73
CA LEU A 259 14.99 -20.33 22.09
C LEU A 259 15.00 -20.53 23.61
N GLU A 260 15.60 -19.60 24.36
CA GLU A 260 15.69 -19.66 25.83
C GLU A 260 14.30 -19.69 26.47
N THR A 261 13.37 -18.90 25.94
CA THR A 261 11.98 -18.86 26.41
C THR A 261 11.16 -20.08 26.00
N LEU A 262 11.46 -20.71 24.85
CA LEU A 262 10.80 -21.95 24.47
C LEU A 262 11.30 -23.14 25.30
N ILE A 263 12.60 -23.18 25.63
CA ILE A 263 13.16 -24.20 26.50
C ILE A 263 12.49 -24.14 27.88
N SER A 264 12.23 -22.95 28.43
CA SER A 264 11.49 -22.83 29.70
C SER A 264 10.01 -23.26 29.60
N LEU A 265 9.44 -23.29 28.39
CA LEU A 265 8.09 -23.79 28.11
C LEU A 265 8.05 -25.28 27.75
N SER A 266 9.18 -25.91 27.42
CA SER A 266 9.22 -27.31 26.97
C SER A 266 8.58 -28.27 28.00
N ALA A 267 8.95 -28.14 29.28
CA ALA A 267 8.36 -28.91 30.36
C ALA A 267 6.84 -28.75 30.48
N VAL A 268 6.30 -27.56 30.14
CA VAL A 268 4.86 -27.29 30.13
C VAL A 268 4.19 -28.01 28.96
N LEU A 269 4.84 -28.02 27.79
CA LEU A 269 4.34 -28.72 26.60
C LEU A 269 4.31 -30.24 26.82
N ASP A 270 5.33 -30.77 27.48
CA ASP A 270 5.43 -32.20 27.81
C ASP A 270 4.44 -32.59 28.90
N LEU A 271 4.28 -31.76 29.94
CA LEU A 271 3.28 -31.99 30.98
C LEU A 271 1.86 -31.95 30.41
N ALA A 272 1.54 -30.98 29.54
CA ALA A 272 0.24 -30.91 28.88
C ALA A 272 -0.03 -32.14 28.00
N ALA A 273 1.02 -32.78 27.45
CA ALA A 273 0.89 -34.02 26.69
C ALA A 273 0.71 -35.25 27.58
N ALA A 274 1.22 -35.22 28.82
CA ALA A 274 1.18 -36.34 29.76
C ALA A 274 -0.01 -36.32 30.72
N SER A 275 -0.58 -35.14 31.02
CA SER A 275 -1.66 -34.98 31.98
C SER A 275 -3.04 -35.30 31.36
N PRO A 276 -3.83 -36.20 31.96
CA PRO A 276 -5.13 -36.60 31.42
C PRO A 276 -6.30 -35.70 31.84
N SER A 277 -6.15 -34.84 32.87
CA SER A 277 -7.27 -34.03 33.38
C SER A 277 -7.13 -32.53 33.07
N PHE A 278 -8.27 -31.94 32.69
CA PHE A 278 -8.38 -30.52 32.37
C PHE A 278 -7.93 -29.61 33.53
N GLU A 279 -8.28 -29.96 34.77
CA GLU A 279 -7.95 -29.18 35.97
C GLU A 279 -6.44 -29.10 36.23
N GLN A 280 -5.71 -30.20 36.00
CA GLN A 280 -4.25 -30.22 36.15
C GLN A 280 -3.58 -29.33 35.11
N VAL A 281 -4.03 -29.42 33.85
CA VAL A 281 -3.54 -28.57 32.77
C VAL A 281 -3.86 -27.11 33.08
N ALA A 282 -5.11 -26.78 33.43
CA ALA A 282 -5.52 -25.41 33.75
C ALA A 282 -4.75 -24.81 34.96
N SER A 283 -4.57 -25.59 36.03
CA SER A 283 -3.81 -25.19 37.22
C SER A 283 -2.35 -24.88 36.87
N HIS A 284 -1.72 -25.74 36.07
CA HIS A 284 -0.33 -25.54 35.65
C HIS A 284 -0.17 -24.33 34.71
N LEU A 285 -1.09 -24.17 33.74
CA LEU A 285 -1.12 -23.02 32.83
C LEU A 285 -1.42 -21.69 33.55
N GLY A 286 -2.11 -21.75 34.69
CA GLY A 286 -2.38 -20.60 35.55
C GLY A 286 -1.17 -20.10 36.34
N GLN A 287 -0.08 -20.86 36.41
CA GLN A 287 1.11 -20.47 37.17
C GLN A 287 1.74 -19.18 36.60
N PRO A 288 2.08 -18.18 37.43
CA PRO A 288 2.66 -16.91 36.97
C PRO A 288 3.97 -17.09 36.17
N SER A 289 4.77 -18.11 36.48
CA SER A 289 6.00 -18.47 35.78
C SER A 289 5.75 -18.90 34.33
N VAL A 290 4.71 -19.72 34.11
CA VAL A 290 4.30 -20.20 32.78
C VAL A 290 3.74 -19.06 31.95
N ILE A 291 2.86 -18.24 32.53
CA ILE A 291 2.32 -17.04 31.86
C ILE A 291 3.43 -16.05 31.50
N GLY A 292 4.42 -15.86 32.39
CA GLY A 292 5.59 -15.03 32.15
C GLY A 292 6.44 -15.55 30.99
N SER A 293 6.70 -16.86 30.95
CA SER A 293 7.46 -17.51 29.87
C SER A 293 6.73 -17.43 28.53
N ALA A 294 5.43 -17.71 28.49
CA ALA A 294 4.59 -17.59 27.31
C ALA A 294 4.55 -16.15 26.78
N ARG A 295 4.44 -15.18 27.67
CA ARG A 295 4.53 -13.76 27.31
C ARG A 295 5.86 -13.42 26.65
N ASN A 296 6.98 -13.82 27.26
CA ASN A 296 8.31 -13.55 26.73
C ASN A 296 8.50 -14.21 25.35
N PHE A 297 8.03 -15.43 25.17
CA PHE A 297 8.04 -16.14 23.89
C PHE A 297 7.23 -15.39 22.81
N LEU A 298 6.01 -14.95 23.12
CA LEU A 298 5.17 -14.19 22.19
C LEU A 298 5.75 -12.83 21.85
N ASP A 299 6.30 -12.12 22.82
CA ASP A 299 6.95 -10.83 22.61
C ASP A 299 8.20 -11.00 21.74
N ALA A 300 8.95 -12.08 21.92
CA ALA A 300 10.08 -12.44 21.08
C ALA A 300 9.63 -12.82 19.64
N LEU A 301 8.57 -13.62 19.47
CA LEU A 301 7.96 -13.90 18.16
C LEU A 301 7.49 -12.62 17.46
N ARG A 302 6.83 -11.70 18.17
CA ARG A 302 6.39 -10.40 17.62
C ARG A 302 7.57 -9.50 17.26
N ALA A 303 8.65 -9.52 18.03
CA ALA A 303 9.85 -8.75 17.72
C ALA A 303 10.49 -9.22 16.40
N THR A 304 10.46 -10.52 16.10
CA THR A 304 10.90 -11.02 14.78
C THR A 304 10.00 -10.52 13.65
N ALA A 305 8.69 -10.40 13.90
CA ALA A 305 7.71 -9.92 12.93
C ALA A 305 7.88 -8.44 12.55
N LYS A 306 7.99 -7.55 13.55
CA LYS A 306 8.13 -6.10 13.33
C LYS A 306 9.34 -5.74 12.47
N ARG A 307 10.42 -6.54 12.51
CA ARG A 307 11.65 -6.28 11.75
C ARG A 307 11.69 -6.93 10.38
N SER A 308 10.86 -7.94 10.11
CA SER A 308 10.67 -8.45 8.74
C SER A 308 9.96 -7.42 7.85
N ARG A 309 9.22 -6.48 8.44
CA ARG A 309 8.63 -5.34 7.74
C ARG A 309 9.66 -4.20 7.64
N THR A 310 10.53 -4.24 6.65
CA THR A 310 11.37 -3.09 6.27
C THR A 310 10.61 -2.05 5.44
N SER A 311 9.35 -2.34 5.06
CA SER A 311 8.46 -1.37 4.42
C SER A 311 7.59 -0.66 5.47
N PRO A 312 7.64 0.68 5.57
CA PRO A 312 6.87 1.47 6.53
C PRO A 312 5.35 1.50 6.26
N THR A 313 4.84 0.95 5.15
CA THR A 313 3.43 1.11 4.74
C THR A 313 2.45 0.04 5.26
N SER A 314 2.92 -1.09 5.83
CA SER A 314 2.03 -2.24 6.16
C SER A 314 1.58 -2.32 7.65
N SER A 315 1.56 -1.21 8.40
CA SER A 315 1.28 -1.25 9.85
C SER A 315 -0.20 -1.14 10.24
N ALA A 316 -1.13 -0.86 9.32
CA ALA A 316 -2.52 -0.50 9.67
C ALA A 316 -3.46 -1.69 9.95
N LEU A 317 -3.20 -2.88 9.41
CA LEU A 317 -4.15 -4.02 9.44
C LEU A 317 -4.06 -4.95 10.67
N ALA A 318 -3.43 -4.52 11.77
CA ALA A 318 -3.39 -5.34 12.98
C ALA A 318 -4.48 -4.86 13.97
N PRO A 319 -5.51 -5.67 14.28
CA PRO A 319 -6.47 -5.33 15.33
C PRO A 319 -5.71 -4.98 16.60
N SER A 320 -6.18 -3.97 17.34
CA SER A 320 -5.52 -3.43 18.54
C SER A 320 -4.92 -4.57 19.36
N SER A 321 -3.59 -4.68 19.36
CA SER A 321 -2.94 -5.92 19.81
C SER A 321 -3.37 -6.18 21.25
N PRO A 322 -3.91 -7.38 21.59
CA PRO A 322 -4.34 -7.67 22.94
C PRO A 322 -3.19 -7.40 23.90
N THR A 323 -3.52 -6.94 25.12
CA THR A 323 -2.52 -6.75 26.18
C THR A 323 -1.65 -8.01 26.26
N THR A 324 -0.35 -7.85 26.49
CA THR A 324 0.63 -8.93 26.46
C THR A 324 0.25 -10.11 27.36
N VAL A 325 -0.42 -9.84 28.49
CA VAL A 325 -0.97 -10.86 29.41
C VAL A 325 -2.15 -11.60 28.81
N SER A 326 -3.06 -10.92 28.12
CA SER A 326 -4.17 -11.56 27.40
C SER A 326 -3.63 -12.45 26.28
N ALA A 327 -2.58 -12.02 25.58
CA ALA A 327 -1.97 -12.81 24.52
C ALA A 327 -1.33 -14.10 25.05
N ALA A 328 -0.66 -14.04 26.21
CA ALA A 328 -0.10 -15.23 26.85
C ALA A 328 -1.20 -16.24 27.23
N ARG A 329 -2.31 -15.78 27.81
CA ARG A 329 -3.45 -16.66 28.12
C ARG A 329 -4.09 -17.26 26.86
N THR A 330 -4.26 -16.47 25.80
CA THR A 330 -4.79 -16.96 24.52
C THR A 330 -3.85 -17.99 23.87
N PHE A 331 -2.53 -17.81 24.02
CA PHE A 331 -1.54 -18.79 23.58
C PHE A 331 -1.64 -20.09 24.38
N LEU A 332 -1.78 -20.02 25.72
CA LEU A 332 -1.92 -21.23 26.54
C LEU A 332 -3.27 -21.94 26.32
N ALA A 333 -4.32 -21.21 25.91
CA ALA A 333 -5.60 -21.81 25.54
C ALA A 333 -5.48 -22.79 24.36
N VAL A 334 -4.45 -22.70 23.52
CA VAL A 334 -4.15 -23.69 22.46
C VAL A 334 -4.05 -25.10 23.04
N LEU A 335 -3.39 -25.25 24.18
CA LEU A 335 -3.18 -26.54 24.83
C LEU A 335 -4.51 -27.10 25.34
N MET A 336 -5.33 -26.25 25.96
CA MET A 336 -6.64 -26.67 26.47
C MET A 336 -7.60 -27.04 25.31
N ILE A 337 -7.63 -26.24 24.24
CA ILE A 337 -8.46 -26.52 23.05
C ILE A 337 -8.03 -27.81 22.36
N TRP A 338 -6.72 -28.08 22.34
CA TRP A 338 -6.18 -29.27 21.68
C TRP A 338 -6.46 -30.56 22.47
N TYR A 339 -6.19 -30.57 23.77
CA TYR A 339 -6.32 -31.77 24.61
C TYR A 339 -7.74 -31.98 25.17
N HIS A 340 -8.48 -30.90 25.41
CA HIS A 340 -9.83 -30.94 26.00
C HIS A 340 -10.82 -30.07 25.19
N PRO A 341 -11.00 -30.34 23.89
CA PRO A 341 -11.87 -29.54 23.04
C PRO A 341 -13.31 -29.49 23.58
N GLU A 342 -13.86 -30.61 24.04
CA GLU A 342 -15.23 -30.69 24.57
C GLU A 342 -15.43 -29.85 25.83
N THR A 343 -14.43 -29.82 26.73
CA THR A 343 -14.53 -29.03 27.96
C THR A 343 -14.42 -27.52 27.69
N VAL A 344 -13.62 -27.12 26.70
CA VAL A 344 -13.36 -25.70 26.41
C VAL A 344 -14.38 -25.11 25.44
N LEU A 345 -14.75 -25.85 24.40
CA LEU A 345 -15.65 -25.40 23.35
C LEU A 345 -17.12 -25.76 23.67
N GLY A 346 -17.34 -26.55 24.72
CA GLY A 346 -18.61 -27.19 25.03
C GLY A 346 -18.76 -28.50 24.24
N PRO A 347 -19.58 -29.45 24.72
CA PRO A 347 -19.93 -30.63 23.95
C PRO A 347 -20.50 -30.24 22.58
N ASP A 348 -20.25 -31.08 21.58
CA ASP A 348 -21.02 -31.07 20.33
C ASP A 348 -22.43 -31.62 20.64
N ASP A 349 -23.23 -30.84 21.35
CA ASP A 349 -24.64 -31.12 21.59
C ASP A 349 -25.34 -31.16 20.22
N GLY A 350 -25.78 -32.34 19.80
CA GLY A 350 -26.21 -32.65 18.43
C GLY A 350 -27.29 -31.74 17.84
N ASP A 351 -27.31 -31.71 16.51
CA ASP A 351 -28.26 -31.16 15.51
C ASP A 351 -28.79 -29.71 15.66
N ASN A 352 -28.83 -29.13 16.85
CA ASN A 352 -29.36 -27.79 17.12
C ASN A 352 -28.30 -26.68 17.16
N ILE A 353 -27.02 -27.02 16.99
CA ILE A 353 -25.96 -26.01 16.93
C ILE A 353 -25.97 -25.37 15.55
N GLU A 354 -26.10 -24.04 15.52
CA GLU A 354 -25.97 -23.23 14.31
C GLU A 354 -24.73 -23.69 13.50
N PRO A 355 -24.87 -24.08 12.21
CA PRO A 355 -23.81 -24.74 11.44
C PRO A 355 -22.51 -23.91 11.37
N THR A 356 -22.66 -22.58 11.44
CA THR A 356 -21.57 -21.62 11.54
C THR A 356 -20.69 -21.85 12.78
N ARG A 357 -21.29 -22.09 13.95
CA ARG A 357 -20.56 -22.32 15.22
C ARG A 357 -19.79 -23.63 15.18
N ALA A 358 -20.39 -24.70 14.67
CA ALA A 358 -19.74 -25.99 14.50
C ALA A 358 -18.53 -25.89 13.54
N GLN A 359 -18.69 -25.17 12.42
CA GLN A 359 -17.60 -24.94 11.47
C GLN A 359 -16.44 -24.15 12.10
N LEU A 360 -16.73 -23.11 12.89
CA LEU A 360 -15.72 -22.32 13.58
C LEU A 360 -15.00 -23.10 14.67
N ARG A 361 -15.70 -23.95 15.44
CA ARG A 361 -15.09 -24.89 16.39
C ARG A 361 -14.11 -25.83 15.69
N LYS A 362 -14.53 -26.44 14.57
CA LYS A 362 -13.67 -27.31 13.75
C LYS A 362 -12.43 -26.57 13.24
N ARG A 363 -12.60 -25.37 12.69
CA ARG A 363 -11.49 -24.51 12.22
C ARG A 363 -10.53 -24.16 13.35
N LEU A 364 -11.05 -23.79 14.53
CA LEU A 364 -10.25 -23.47 15.70
C LEU A 364 -9.45 -24.69 16.19
N ARG A 365 -10.06 -25.88 16.23
CA ARG A 365 -9.40 -27.14 16.61
C ARG A 365 -8.27 -27.49 15.65
N ILE A 366 -8.49 -27.36 14.33
CA ILE A 366 -7.45 -27.59 13.31
C ILE A 366 -6.32 -26.57 13.45
N ALA A 367 -6.63 -25.29 13.64
CA ALA A 367 -5.62 -24.25 13.80
C ALA A 367 -4.80 -24.43 15.08
N ALA A 368 -5.44 -24.80 16.19
CA ALA A 368 -4.77 -25.14 17.46
C ALA A 368 -3.86 -26.35 17.31
N LYS A 369 -4.34 -27.43 16.66
CA LYS A 369 -3.54 -28.62 16.32
C LYS A 369 -2.28 -28.24 15.55
N ASN A 370 -2.46 -27.54 14.43
CA ASN A 370 -1.36 -27.18 13.54
C ASN A 370 -0.33 -26.31 14.27
N PHE A 371 -0.80 -25.35 15.08
CA PHE A 371 0.09 -24.52 15.86
C PHE A 371 0.86 -25.33 16.92
N PHE A 372 0.20 -26.22 17.64
CA PHE A 372 0.85 -27.10 18.61
C PHE A 372 1.87 -28.03 17.95
N THR A 373 1.54 -28.66 16.82
CA THR A 373 2.46 -29.51 16.06
C THR A 373 3.71 -28.74 15.62
N VAL A 374 3.55 -27.50 15.16
CA VAL A 374 4.69 -26.65 14.79
C VAL A 374 5.52 -26.26 16.02
N LEU A 375 4.90 -25.96 17.16
CA LEU A 375 5.62 -25.68 18.42
C LEU A 375 6.42 -26.89 18.91
N ARG A 376 5.83 -28.10 18.87
CA ARG A 376 6.54 -29.34 19.23
C ARG A 376 7.67 -29.63 18.25
N GLY A 377 7.44 -29.44 16.95
CA GLY A 377 8.47 -29.57 15.92
C GLY A 377 9.60 -28.56 16.08
N LEU A 378 9.28 -27.33 16.52
CA LEU A 378 10.27 -26.32 16.86
C LEU A 378 11.06 -26.77 18.09
N ASN A 379 10.41 -27.19 19.18
CA ASN A 379 11.06 -27.69 20.39
C ASN A 379 12.05 -28.84 20.08
N ALA A 380 11.62 -29.83 19.29
CA ALA A 380 12.49 -30.94 18.86
C ALA A 380 13.74 -30.45 18.09
N THR A 381 13.58 -29.49 17.17
CA THR A 381 14.75 -28.90 16.47
C THR A 381 15.68 -28.12 17.40
N LEU A 382 15.14 -27.52 18.47
CA LEU A 382 15.98 -26.84 19.46
C LEU A 382 16.81 -27.81 20.27
N ILE A 383 16.22 -28.95 20.66
CA ILE A 383 16.93 -30.01 21.37
C ILE A 383 18.08 -30.55 20.50
N SER A 384 17.86 -30.70 19.19
CA SER A 384 18.90 -31.12 18.23
C SER A 384 19.99 -30.06 17.94
N ARG A 385 19.86 -28.83 18.48
CA ARG A 385 20.76 -27.68 18.25
C ARG A 385 20.95 -27.24 16.79
N ASP A 386 20.08 -27.66 15.86
CA ASP A 386 20.10 -27.17 14.48
C ASP A 386 19.45 -25.78 14.37
N HIS A 387 20.28 -24.74 14.49
CA HIS A 387 19.86 -23.35 14.43
C HIS A 387 19.25 -22.95 13.07
N THR A 388 19.64 -23.60 11.97
CA THR A 388 19.13 -23.26 10.63
C THR A 388 17.70 -23.76 10.43
N ARG A 389 17.42 -25.01 10.81
CA ARG A 389 16.06 -25.57 10.82
C ARG A 389 15.18 -24.85 11.84
N ALA A 390 15.71 -24.52 13.02
CA ALA A 390 14.99 -23.75 14.04
C ALA A 390 14.53 -22.39 13.50
N ALA A 391 15.39 -21.66 12.77
CA ALA A 391 15.03 -20.37 12.18
C ALA A 391 13.85 -20.48 11.20
N ARG A 392 13.82 -21.51 10.34
CA ARG A 392 12.68 -21.78 9.44
C ARG A 392 11.42 -22.12 10.23
N LYS A 393 11.53 -22.99 11.24
CA LYS A 393 10.39 -23.36 12.10
C LYS A 393 9.83 -22.21 12.93
N ILE A 394 10.64 -21.21 13.31
CA ILE A 394 10.14 -19.99 13.96
C ILE A 394 9.21 -19.20 13.02
N VAL A 395 9.51 -19.14 11.72
CA VAL A 395 8.64 -18.50 10.73
C VAL A 395 7.33 -19.27 10.60
N PHE A 396 7.38 -20.60 10.49
CA PHE A 396 6.16 -21.43 10.50
C PHE A 396 5.35 -21.28 11.79
N ALA A 397 6.00 -21.25 12.96
CA ALA A 397 5.34 -21.06 14.25
C ALA A 397 4.61 -19.73 14.31
N ARG A 398 5.19 -18.67 13.72
CA ARG A 398 4.53 -17.37 13.59
C ARG A 398 3.28 -17.44 12.71
N HIS A 399 3.36 -18.09 11.54
CA HIS A 399 2.20 -18.21 10.64
C HIS A 399 1.09 -19.04 11.28
N ALA A 400 1.43 -20.16 11.90
CA ALA A 400 0.48 -21.01 12.62
C ALA A 400 -0.16 -20.28 13.82
N HIS A 401 0.62 -19.50 14.58
CA HIS A 401 0.11 -18.64 15.64
C HIS A 401 -0.90 -17.61 15.11
N LEU A 402 -0.61 -16.94 13.98
CA LEU A 402 -1.52 -15.97 13.39
C LEU A 402 -2.82 -16.63 12.89
N ALA A 403 -2.72 -17.81 12.26
CA ALA A 403 -3.88 -18.58 11.84
C ALA A 403 -4.75 -19.00 13.04
N TYR A 404 -4.12 -19.48 14.12
CA TYR A 404 -4.79 -19.78 15.39
C TYR A 404 -5.48 -18.54 15.98
N MET A 405 -4.79 -17.41 16.08
CA MET A 405 -5.37 -16.18 16.64
C MET A 405 -6.58 -15.70 15.85
N ARG A 406 -6.54 -15.80 14.50
CA ARG A 406 -7.70 -15.47 13.64
C ARG A 406 -8.87 -16.41 13.91
N ALA A 407 -8.63 -17.71 13.93
CA ALA A 407 -9.67 -18.70 14.22
C ALA A 407 -10.25 -18.51 15.63
N PHE A 408 -9.41 -18.22 16.62
CA PHE A 408 -9.81 -17.99 18.01
C PHE A 408 -10.67 -16.73 18.15
N PHE A 409 -10.31 -15.63 17.49
CA PHE A 409 -11.12 -14.41 17.53
C PHE A 409 -12.45 -14.57 16.79
N ALA A 410 -12.46 -15.21 15.63
CA ALA A 410 -13.69 -15.49 14.90
C ALA A 410 -14.65 -16.36 15.72
N TRP A 411 -14.15 -17.45 16.32
CA TRP A 411 -14.93 -18.27 17.24
C TRP A 411 -15.43 -17.47 18.45
N LYS A 412 -14.56 -16.67 19.09
CA LYS A 412 -14.93 -15.89 20.27
C LYS A 412 -15.97 -14.81 19.97
N GLN A 413 -15.97 -14.23 18.78
CA GLN A 413 -16.97 -13.25 18.37
C GLN A 413 -18.34 -13.92 18.23
N VAL A 414 -18.42 -15.07 17.58
CA VAL A 414 -19.67 -15.85 17.47
C VAL A 414 -20.13 -16.33 18.85
N ASP A 415 -19.22 -16.84 19.68
CA ASP A 415 -19.55 -17.27 21.04
C ASP A 415 -20.07 -16.10 21.91
N ALA A 416 -19.48 -14.91 21.77
CA ALA A 416 -19.98 -13.70 22.44
C ALA A 416 -21.38 -13.30 21.97
N LEU A 417 -21.71 -13.50 20.69
CA LEU A 417 -23.06 -13.27 20.16
C LEU A 417 -24.04 -14.29 20.73
N CYS A 418 -23.72 -15.58 20.73
CA CYS A 418 -24.57 -16.61 21.32
C CYS A 418 -24.83 -16.35 22.82
N ILE A 419 -23.80 -15.97 23.58
CA ILE A 419 -23.97 -15.58 25.00
C ILE A 419 -24.86 -14.33 25.11
N ALA A 420 -24.71 -13.35 24.22
CA ALA A 420 -25.55 -12.16 24.22
C ALA A 420 -27.02 -12.50 23.88
N GLU A 421 -27.27 -13.49 23.03
CA GLU A 421 -28.62 -13.97 22.72
C GLU A 421 -29.24 -14.70 23.91
N GLN A 422 -28.51 -15.57 24.61
CA GLN A 422 -28.97 -16.17 25.87
C GLN A 422 -29.28 -15.12 26.94
N LEU A 423 -28.43 -14.08 27.03
CA LEU A 423 -28.67 -12.94 27.92
C LEU A 423 -29.87 -12.11 27.47
N LEU A 424 -30.16 -12.03 26.17
CA LEU A 424 -31.35 -11.36 25.64
C LEU A 424 -32.62 -12.11 26.02
N GLU A 425 -32.63 -13.43 25.90
CA GLU A 425 -33.74 -14.28 26.32
C GLU A 425 -34.00 -14.15 27.82
N THR A 426 -32.94 -14.23 28.63
CA THR A 426 -33.04 -14.01 30.09
C THR A 426 -33.52 -12.60 30.41
N TYR A 427 -33.07 -11.60 29.65
CA TYR A 427 -33.51 -10.20 29.82
C TYR A 427 -34.99 -10.04 29.53
N VAL A 428 -35.49 -10.66 28.45
CA VAL A 428 -36.90 -10.60 28.04
C VAL A 428 -37.78 -11.22 29.12
N GLN A 429 -37.43 -12.42 29.59
CA GLN A 429 -38.19 -13.10 30.66
C GLN A 429 -38.24 -12.27 31.95
N ILE A 430 -37.11 -11.70 32.40
CA ILE A 430 -37.10 -10.85 33.60
C ILE A 430 -37.85 -9.54 33.35
N LYS A 431 -37.85 -9.02 32.12
CA LYS A 431 -38.55 -7.78 31.77
C LYS A 431 -40.05 -7.98 31.75
N GLU A 432 -40.54 -9.12 31.27
CA GLU A 432 -41.95 -9.53 31.34
C GLU A 432 -42.39 -9.63 32.81
N ASN A 433 -41.66 -10.38 33.64
CA ASN A 433 -41.93 -10.45 35.08
C ASN A 433 -41.94 -9.06 35.74
N HIS A 434 -41.02 -8.18 35.34
CA HIS A 434 -40.96 -6.81 35.86
C HIS A 434 -42.16 -5.95 35.44
N LEU A 435 -42.71 -6.17 34.24
CA LEU A 435 -43.92 -5.49 33.76
C LEU A 435 -45.17 -6.02 34.45
N GLU A 436 -45.26 -7.32 34.69
CA GLU A 436 -46.36 -7.93 35.47
C GLU A 436 -46.39 -7.40 36.90
N VAL A 437 -45.24 -7.37 37.58
CA VAL A 437 -45.13 -6.81 38.95
C VAL A 437 -45.47 -5.32 38.97
N ARG A 438 -45.13 -4.59 37.92
CA ARG A 438 -45.51 -3.19 37.78
C ARG A 438 -47.03 -3.02 37.61
N ALA A 439 -47.65 -3.84 36.77
CA ALA A 439 -49.11 -3.81 36.59
C ALA A 439 -49.84 -4.11 37.91
N MET A 440 -49.36 -5.09 38.68
CA MET A 440 -49.89 -5.38 40.02
C MET A 440 -49.71 -4.22 41.00
N LEU A 441 -48.58 -3.50 40.94
CA LEU A 441 -48.37 -2.29 41.75
C LEU A 441 -49.32 -1.15 41.35
N ASP A 442 -49.53 -0.96 40.04
CA ASP A 442 -50.43 0.05 39.51
C ASP A 442 -51.91 -0.26 39.89
N GLU A 443 -52.28 -1.54 40.03
CA GLU A 443 -53.60 -1.98 40.49
C GLU A 443 -53.83 -1.80 42.01
N GLN A 444 -52.79 -1.81 42.83
CA GLN A 444 -52.90 -1.65 44.29
C GLN A 444 -53.12 -0.20 44.76
N GLY A 445 -53.01 0.79 43.87
CA GLY A 445 -53.20 2.21 44.20
C GLY A 445 -52.14 2.74 45.18
N ASP A 446 -52.54 3.62 46.10
CA ASP A 446 -51.62 4.41 46.93
C ASP A 446 -50.89 3.63 48.03
N ASN A 447 -51.27 2.38 48.31
CA ASN A 447 -50.67 1.58 49.40
C ASN A 447 -50.17 0.20 48.91
N PRO A 448 -49.12 0.16 48.08
CA PRO A 448 -48.58 -1.08 47.54
C PRO A 448 -47.99 -1.97 48.63
N ASP A 449 -48.14 -3.29 48.46
CA ASP A 449 -47.52 -4.28 49.34
C ASP A 449 -45.98 -4.14 49.31
N PRO A 450 -45.31 -3.95 50.47
CA PRO A 450 -43.85 -3.83 50.54
C PRO A 450 -43.10 -5.02 49.93
N GLY A 451 -43.71 -6.22 49.92
CA GLY A 451 -43.13 -7.40 49.25
C GLY A 451 -43.06 -7.23 47.73
N LEU A 452 -44.09 -6.64 47.13
CA LEU A 452 -44.17 -6.35 45.69
C LEU A 452 -43.15 -5.28 45.27
N LEU A 453 -43.00 -4.23 46.08
CA LEU A 453 -41.97 -3.20 45.89
C LEU A 453 -40.56 -3.81 45.91
N GLN A 454 -40.26 -4.69 46.89
CA GLN A 454 -38.97 -5.35 46.97
C GLN A 454 -38.71 -6.27 45.75
N HIS A 455 -39.74 -6.97 45.27
CA HIS A 455 -39.63 -7.79 44.06
C HIS A 455 -39.43 -6.93 42.79
N PHE A 456 -40.09 -5.78 42.71
CA PHE A 456 -39.92 -4.81 41.63
C PHE A 456 -38.47 -4.25 41.58
N GLU A 457 -37.92 -3.87 42.74
CA GLU A 457 -36.52 -3.43 42.84
C GLU A 457 -35.53 -4.56 42.50
N GLY A 458 -35.82 -5.79 42.95
CA GLY A 458 -35.01 -6.98 42.67
C GLY A 458 -34.90 -7.28 41.17
N THR A 459 -36.03 -7.26 40.46
CA THR A 459 -36.08 -7.47 39.00
C THR A 459 -35.39 -6.34 38.25
N ALA A 460 -35.54 -5.08 38.67
CA ALA A 460 -34.81 -3.95 38.09
C ALA A 460 -33.28 -4.09 38.24
N GLY A 461 -32.81 -4.54 39.41
CA GLY A 461 -31.40 -4.82 39.66
C GLY A 461 -30.85 -5.94 38.77
N GLN A 462 -31.61 -7.01 38.55
CA GLN A 462 -31.23 -8.10 37.64
C GLN A 462 -31.12 -7.64 36.18
N LEU A 463 -32.06 -6.81 35.70
CA LEU A 463 -32.02 -6.24 34.34
C LEU A 463 -30.75 -5.43 34.10
N GLU A 464 -30.30 -4.64 35.08
CA GLU A 464 -29.08 -3.84 34.96
C GLU A 464 -27.80 -4.69 35.03
N GLN A 465 -27.81 -5.76 35.83
CA GLN A 465 -26.72 -6.75 35.83
C GLN A 465 -26.58 -7.43 34.47
N ILE A 466 -27.69 -7.81 33.84
CA ILE A 466 -27.68 -8.43 32.51
C ILE A 466 -27.17 -7.45 31.45
N ARG A 467 -27.63 -6.19 31.47
CA ARG A 467 -27.10 -5.14 30.57
C ARG A 467 -25.60 -4.94 30.73
N THR A 468 -25.12 -4.90 31.97
CA THR A 468 -23.70 -4.75 32.27
C THR A 468 -22.90 -5.96 31.78
N ARG A 469 -23.43 -7.17 31.95
CA ARG A 469 -22.82 -8.41 31.46
C ARG A 469 -22.79 -8.47 29.93
N ALA A 470 -23.89 -8.12 29.24
CA ALA A 470 -23.96 -8.05 27.79
C ALA A 470 -22.95 -7.05 27.21
N LYS A 471 -22.83 -5.86 27.83
CA LYS A 471 -21.83 -4.86 27.47
C LYS A 471 -20.40 -5.37 27.63
N ALA A 472 -20.13 -6.15 28.68
CA ALA A 472 -18.82 -6.74 28.93
C ALA A 472 -18.47 -7.88 27.95
N VAL A 473 -19.48 -8.67 27.54
CA VAL A 473 -19.33 -9.79 26.59
C VAL A 473 -19.09 -9.29 25.17
N LEU A 474 -19.95 -8.38 24.68
CA LEU A 474 -19.90 -7.95 23.28
C LEU A 474 -18.64 -7.13 22.97
N ARG A 475 -18.13 -6.32 23.91
CA ARG A 475 -16.96 -5.42 23.83
C ARG A 475 -16.99 -4.39 22.68
N ASP A 476 -17.43 -4.80 21.51
CA ASP A 476 -17.77 -3.97 20.36
C ASP A 476 -19.01 -3.12 20.68
N LYS A 477 -18.87 -1.81 20.43
CA LYS A 477 -19.94 -0.84 20.66
C LYS A 477 -21.10 -1.05 19.69
N GLN A 478 -20.83 -1.50 18.47
CA GLN A 478 -21.86 -1.66 17.45
C GLN A 478 -22.72 -2.88 17.75
N LEU A 479 -22.11 -4.04 18.01
CA LEU A 479 -22.85 -5.24 18.41
C LEU A 479 -23.72 -5.00 19.67
N TYR A 480 -23.22 -4.21 20.63
CA TYR A 480 -24.00 -3.81 21.80
C TYR A 480 -25.19 -2.90 21.45
N ARG A 481 -25.02 -1.95 20.51
CA ARG A 481 -26.14 -1.12 20.03
C ARG A 481 -27.20 -1.96 19.34
N ASP A 482 -26.79 -2.92 18.52
CA ASP A 482 -27.71 -3.82 17.81
C ASP A 482 -28.47 -4.70 18.82
N TRP A 483 -27.79 -5.21 19.83
CA TRP A 483 -28.42 -5.94 20.94
C TRP A 483 -29.45 -5.09 21.69
N VAL A 484 -29.13 -3.82 22.00
CA VAL A 484 -30.08 -2.87 22.62
C VAL A 484 -31.25 -2.53 21.68
N ALA A 485 -31.01 -2.44 20.37
CA ALA A 485 -32.05 -2.19 19.38
C ALA A 485 -33.04 -3.37 19.32
N ARG A 486 -32.56 -4.62 19.35
CA ARG A 486 -33.42 -5.81 19.44
C ARG A 486 -34.27 -5.81 20.71
N ILE A 487 -33.74 -5.37 21.85
CA ILE A 487 -34.54 -5.19 23.09
C ILE A 487 -35.65 -4.17 22.88
N ARG A 488 -35.34 -3.02 22.27
CA ARG A 488 -36.35 -1.97 22.00
C ARG A 488 -37.41 -2.42 21.00
N GLN A 489 -37.06 -3.27 20.04
CA GLN A 489 -38.01 -3.83 19.09
C GLN A 489 -38.99 -4.80 19.77
N ARG A 490 -38.53 -5.61 20.73
CA ARG A 490 -39.39 -6.51 21.51
C ARG A 490 -40.27 -5.77 22.52
N PHE A 491 -39.77 -4.68 23.09
CA PHE A 491 -40.50 -3.83 24.03
C PHE A 491 -40.56 -2.39 23.49
N PRO A 492 -41.41 -2.12 22.49
CA PRO A 492 -41.59 -0.76 21.99
C PRO A 492 -42.02 0.12 23.16
N ALA A 493 -41.38 1.29 23.30
CA ALA A 493 -41.81 2.27 24.29
C ALA A 493 -43.29 2.57 24.02
N PRO A 494 -44.14 2.67 25.06
CA PRO A 494 -45.53 3.06 24.88
C PRO A 494 -45.53 4.43 24.19
N THR A 495 -45.79 4.43 22.89
CA THR A 495 -45.87 5.64 22.10
C THR A 495 -46.97 6.50 22.73
N SER A 496 -46.63 7.76 23.00
CA SER A 496 -47.48 8.84 23.50
C SER A 496 -48.63 9.18 22.51
N ALA A 497 -49.36 8.17 22.04
CA ALA A 497 -50.52 8.29 21.16
C ALA A 497 -51.76 8.81 21.91
N ALA A 498 -51.70 8.89 23.24
CA ALA A 498 -52.79 9.44 24.07
C ALA A 498 -52.83 10.98 24.13
N SER A 499 -51.86 11.70 23.54
CA SER A 499 -51.86 13.18 23.53
C SER A 499 -52.30 13.82 22.21
N ALA A 500 -52.77 13.04 21.22
CA ALA A 500 -53.16 13.57 19.91
C ALA A 500 -54.66 13.45 19.58
N SER A 501 -55.51 12.94 20.49
CA SER A 501 -56.93 12.64 20.19
C SER A 501 -57.94 13.65 20.75
N ALA A 502 -57.61 14.93 20.82
CA ALA A 502 -58.55 15.98 21.26
C ALA A 502 -58.60 17.15 20.28
N GLN A 503 -59.09 16.92 19.05
CA GLN A 503 -59.80 17.88 18.18
C GLN A 503 -59.94 17.29 16.77
N GLN A 504 -61.06 16.63 16.46
CA GLN A 504 -61.81 16.87 15.21
C GLN A 504 -63.09 16.04 15.12
N SER A 505 -64.19 16.76 15.00
CA SER A 505 -65.53 16.25 14.75
C SER A 505 -65.72 15.90 13.26
N GLN A 506 -66.23 14.69 13.03
CA GLN A 506 -67.23 14.28 12.02
C GLN A 506 -67.20 14.85 10.59
N ALA A 507 -66.85 14.00 9.61
CA ALA A 507 -67.54 13.80 8.32
C ALA A 507 -67.02 12.51 7.62
N PRO A 508 -67.85 11.81 6.81
CA PRO A 508 -67.70 10.37 6.60
C PRO A 508 -66.80 9.96 5.42
N ALA A 509 -66.28 8.75 5.56
CA ALA A 509 -65.32 8.06 4.71
C ALA A 509 -65.92 7.60 3.37
N ALA A 510 -65.34 8.06 2.26
CA ALA A 510 -65.36 7.37 0.95
C ALA A 510 -64.37 8.03 -0.04
N ALA A 511 -63.05 7.81 0.10
CA ALA A 511 -62.05 7.94 -0.99
C ALA A 511 -60.60 7.84 -0.46
N ALA A 512 -60.14 6.68 0.02
CA ALA A 512 -58.75 6.51 0.43
C ALA A 512 -58.16 5.13 0.09
N ALA A 513 -58.39 4.66 -1.14
CA ALA A 513 -57.72 3.46 -1.69
C ALA A 513 -56.75 3.80 -2.85
N ALA A 514 -56.34 5.05 -3.02
CA ALA A 514 -55.50 5.48 -4.15
C ALA A 514 -54.24 6.31 -3.78
N ALA A 515 -53.79 6.31 -2.52
CA ALA A 515 -52.68 7.17 -2.07
C ALA A 515 -51.51 6.43 -1.39
N ALA A 516 -51.17 5.23 -1.85
CA ALA A 516 -50.02 4.47 -1.35
C ALA A 516 -48.95 4.30 -2.45
N GLN A 517 -48.48 5.40 -3.07
CA GLN A 517 -47.33 5.36 -3.97
C GLN A 517 -46.69 6.73 -4.25
N THR A 518 -46.42 7.57 -3.25
CA THR A 518 -45.50 8.72 -3.40
C THR A 518 -44.79 9.05 -2.09
N SER A 519 -43.86 8.18 -1.66
CA SER A 519 -42.77 8.63 -0.78
C SER A 519 -41.75 9.36 -1.65
N GLY A 520 -42.08 10.59 -2.04
CA GLY A 520 -41.15 11.51 -2.68
C GLY A 520 -40.08 11.91 -1.69
N VAL A 521 -38.91 11.27 -1.78
CA VAL A 521 -37.66 11.87 -1.35
C VAL A 521 -37.57 13.22 -2.09
N PRO A 522 -37.37 14.37 -1.41
CA PRO A 522 -37.29 15.65 -2.09
C PRO A 522 -36.20 15.57 -3.15
N LYS A 523 -36.59 15.74 -4.41
CA LYS A 523 -35.70 15.73 -5.56
C LYS A 523 -34.73 16.90 -5.38
N VAL A 524 -33.52 16.58 -4.94
CA VAL A 524 -32.39 17.52 -4.90
C VAL A 524 -32.28 18.14 -6.31
N PRO A 525 -32.22 19.47 -6.44
CA PRO A 525 -32.17 20.12 -7.75
C PRO A 525 -31.03 19.54 -8.59
N GLU A 526 -31.37 19.10 -9.81
CA GLU A 526 -30.42 18.53 -10.77
C GLU A 526 -29.33 19.56 -11.07
N VAL A 527 -28.12 19.28 -10.61
CA VAL A 527 -26.90 20.04 -10.90
C VAL A 527 -26.68 20.04 -12.42
N PRO A 528 -26.34 21.19 -13.06
CA PRO A 528 -26.15 21.27 -14.50
C PRO A 528 -25.08 20.29 -15.02
N LYS A 529 -25.39 19.65 -16.16
CA LYS A 529 -24.66 18.53 -16.84
C LYS A 529 -23.25 18.87 -17.38
N GLY A 530 -22.52 19.79 -16.76
CA GLY A 530 -21.17 20.19 -17.19
C GLY A 530 -20.01 19.63 -16.36
N VAL A 531 -20.29 19.03 -15.21
CA VAL A 531 -19.28 18.41 -14.34
C VAL A 531 -19.01 17.01 -14.85
N ALA A 532 -17.73 16.62 -15.01
CA ALA A 532 -17.36 15.24 -15.25
C ALA A 532 -18.12 14.36 -14.24
N ALA A 533 -18.99 13.48 -14.75
CA ALA A 533 -19.90 12.74 -13.88
C ALA A 533 -19.05 11.99 -12.87
N ALA A 534 -19.28 12.26 -11.57
CA ALA A 534 -18.59 11.56 -10.51
C ALA A 534 -18.70 10.04 -10.77
N PRO A 535 -17.60 9.29 -10.61
CA PRO A 535 -17.60 7.86 -10.92
C PRO A 535 -18.73 7.17 -10.16
N SER A 536 -19.38 6.22 -10.82
CA SER A 536 -20.49 5.48 -10.21
C SER A 536 -20.02 4.73 -8.96
N ASN A 537 -20.93 4.39 -8.05
CA ASN A 537 -20.57 3.64 -6.84
C ASN A 537 -19.93 2.28 -7.18
N GLU A 538 -20.40 1.66 -8.27
CA GLU A 538 -19.87 0.44 -8.86
C GLU A 538 -18.45 0.66 -9.37
N GLU A 539 -18.22 1.73 -10.12
CA GLU A 539 -16.90 2.06 -10.64
C GLU A 539 -15.90 2.37 -9.53
N MET A 540 -16.30 3.15 -8.51
CA MET A 540 -15.45 3.39 -7.34
C MET A 540 -15.11 2.10 -6.59
N MET A 541 -16.09 1.22 -6.40
CA MET A 541 -15.88 -0.07 -5.75
C MET A 541 -14.93 -0.94 -6.58
N HIS A 542 -15.14 -1.00 -7.89
CA HIS A 542 -14.29 -1.73 -8.82
C HIS A 542 -12.85 -1.20 -8.79
N ARG A 543 -12.67 0.12 -8.92
CA ARG A 543 -11.35 0.76 -8.85
C ARG A 543 -10.66 0.54 -7.51
N LEU A 544 -11.39 0.56 -6.38
CA LEU A 544 -10.84 0.24 -5.06
C LEU A 544 -10.41 -1.23 -4.91
N MET A 545 -11.13 -2.16 -5.56
CA MET A 545 -10.77 -3.57 -5.57
C MET A 545 -9.55 -3.83 -6.45
N VAL A 546 -9.48 -3.19 -7.62
CA VAL A 546 -8.37 -3.30 -8.57
C VAL A 546 -7.14 -2.57 -8.04
N ASP A 547 -7.28 -1.37 -7.51
CA ASP A 547 -6.18 -0.62 -6.90
C ASP A 547 -6.56 -0.20 -5.47
N PRO A 548 -6.05 -0.91 -4.44
CA PRO A 548 -6.32 -0.57 -3.05
C PRO A 548 -5.84 0.84 -2.68
N ASP A 549 -4.88 1.40 -3.42
CA ASP A 549 -4.36 2.76 -3.22
C ASP A 549 -5.00 3.78 -4.18
N TYR A 550 -6.07 3.38 -4.89
CA TYR A 550 -6.86 4.26 -5.74
C TYR A 550 -7.26 5.53 -5.00
N LYS A 551 -7.03 6.65 -5.67
CA LYS A 551 -7.48 7.97 -5.28
C LYS A 551 -8.12 8.60 -6.50
N LEU A 552 -9.19 9.35 -6.27
CA LEU A 552 -9.65 10.35 -7.21
C LEU A 552 -8.46 11.27 -7.46
N GLY A 553 -8.04 11.36 -8.72
CA GLY A 553 -6.97 12.26 -9.13
C GLY A 553 -7.31 13.68 -8.68
N GLU A 554 -6.30 14.46 -8.31
CA GLU A 554 -6.45 15.91 -8.34
C GLU A 554 -6.69 16.24 -9.81
N GLU A 555 -7.95 16.39 -10.22
CA GLU A 555 -8.36 16.50 -11.62
C GLU A 555 -7.42 17.48 -12.37
N GLU A 556 -6.54 16.96 -13.23
CA GLU A 556 -5.92 17.76 -14.29
C GLU A 556 -7.03 18.36 -15.19
N ASP A 557 -8.22 17.75 -15.19
CA ASP A 557 -9.45 18.17 -15.87
C ASP A 557 -10.16 19.39 -15.25
N ALA A 558 -9.80 19.82 -14.03
CA ALA A 558 -10.19 21.14 -13.54
C ALA A 558 -9.64 22.25 -14.47
N SER A 559 -8.56 21.95 -15.19
CA SER A 559 -8.01 22.82 -16.25
C SER A 559 -8.94 22.94 -17.47
N ALA A 560 -9.79 21.94 -17.75
CA ALA A 560 -10.71 21.96 -18.89
C ALA A 560 -11.92 22.86 -18.63
N MET A 561 -12.48 22.85 -17.42
CA MET A 561 -13.45 23.88 -16.98
C MET A 561 -12.82 25.27 -16.96
N HIS A 562 -11.52 25.36 -16.69
CA HIS A 562 -10.76 26.61 -16.64
C HIS A 562 -10.50 27.27 -17.98
N ASN A 563 -10.59 26.56 -19.11
CA ASN A 563 -10.43 27.18 -20.42
C ASN A 563 -11.58 28.15 -20.77
N LEU A 564 -12.68 28.13 -20.02
CA LEU A 564 -13.73 29.17 -20.07
C LEU A 564 -13.33 30.46 -19.32
N ALA A 565 -12.49 30.35 -18.28
CA ALA A 565 -11.97 31.50 -17.52
C ALA A 565 -10.63 32.03 -18.08
N GLY A 566 -9.79 31.16 -18.66
CA GLY A 566 -8.50 31.51 -19.26
C GLY A 566 -8.61 32.32 -20.57
N ASN A 567 -9.76 32.27 -21.25
CA ASN A 567 -10.06 33.18 -22.36
C ASN A 567 -10.61 34.54 -21.91
N ALA A 568 -10.76 34.77 -20.59
CA ALA A 568 -11.28 36.01 -20.00
C ALA A 568 -10.18 36.99 -19.57
N ASP A 569 -9.02 36.95 -20.22
CA ASP A 569 -8.03 38.05 -20.16
C ASP A 569 -8.65 39.30 -20.82
N ALA A 570 -9.55 39.99 -20.10
CA ALA A 570 -9.94 41.43 -20.19
C ALA A 570 -11.43 41.70 -19.90
N ALA A 571 -12.31 40.71 -19.79
CA ALA A 571 -13.73 40.97 -19.57
C ALA A 571 -14.04 41.12 -18.07
N ALA A 572 -14.34 42.37 -17.65
CA ALA A 572 -14.86 42.65 -16.31
C ALA A 572 -16.06 41.74 -15.99
N MET A 573 -16.08 41.17 -14.79
CA MET A 573 -17.13 40.27 -14.34
C MET A 573 -18.52 40.95 -14.44
N PRO A 574 -19.52 40.34 -15.10
CA PRO A 574 -20.89 40.86 -15.08
C PRO A 574 -21.39 40.96 -13.64
N LYS A 575 -21.99 42.11 -13.29
CA LYS A 575 -22.47 42.40 -11.94
C LYS A 575 -23.42 41.32 -11.41
N ASP A 576 -24.29 40.81 -12.26
CA ASP A 576 -25.30 39.82 -11.89
C ASP A 576 -24.72 38.43 -11.58
N MET A 577 -23.45 38.18 -11.95
CA MET A 577 -22.80 36.88 -11.73
C MET A 577 -22.29 36.72 -10.29
N LEU A 578 -21.99 37.82 -9.59
CA LEU A 578 -21.38 37.77 -8.25
C LEU A 578 -22.28 37.07 -7.22
N PRO A 579 -23.58 37.41 -7.08
CA PRO A 579 -24.46 36.71 -6.15
C PRO A 579 -24.60 35.22 -6.46
N SER A 580 -24.61 34.83 -7.74
CA SER A 580 -24.70 33.43 -8.17
C SER A 580 -23.46 32.63 -7.75
N ILE A 581 -22.25 33.19 -7.93
CA ILE A 581 -21.02 32.52 -7.51
C ILE A 581 -20.93 32.42 -5.98
N VAL A 582 -21.34 33.47 -5.26
CA VAL A 582 -21.37 33.43 -3.79
C VAL A 582 -22.38 32.40 -3.28
N ALA A 583 -23.54 32.28 -3.94
CA ALA A 583 -24.53 31.24 -3.63
C ALA A 583 -23.94 29.83 -3.81
N GLU A 584 -23.20 29.59 -4.90
CA GLU A 584 -22.52 28.32 -5.14
C GLU A 584 -21.46 28.03 -4.07
N VAL A 585 -20.61 29.01 -3.75
CA VAL A 585 -19.58 28.87 -2.71
C VAL A 585 -20.20 28.58 -1.35
N CYS A 586 -21.30 29.26 -0.99
CA CYS A 586 -22.04 29.03 0.25
C CYS A 586 -22.61 27.61 0.29
N SER A 587 -23.26 27.17 -0.80
CA SER A 587 -23.81 25.82 -0.93
C SER A 587 -22.74 24.73 -0.78
N ARG A 588 -21.59 24.88 -1.45
CA ARG A 588 -20.46 23.94 -1.34
C ARG A 588 -19.84 23.91 0.06
N LEU A 589 -19.62 25.07 0.69
CA LEU A 589 -19.12 25.14 2.06
C LEU A 589 -20.07 24.50 3.07
N ALA A 590 -21.39 24.70 2.90
CA ALA A 590 -22.40 24.03 3.70
C ALA A 590 -22.40 22.52 3.50
N ALA A 591 -22.26 22.06 2.25
CA ALA A 591 -22.19 20.63 1.89
C ALA A 591 -20.95 19.93 2.48
N LEU A 592 -19.83 20.64 2.64
CA LEU A 592 -18.63 20.13 3.31
C LEU A 592 -18.81 19.93 4.82
N THR A 593 -19.80 20.59 5.44
CA THR A 593 -20.02 20.56 6.90
C THR A 593 -21.48 20.32 7.30
N PRO A 594 -22.13 19.23 6.83
CA PRO A 594 -23.59 19.04 6.96
C PRO A 594 -24.06 18.92 8.41
N ASN A 595 -23.17 18.50 9.32
CA ASN A 595 -23.50 18.31 10.74
C ASN A 595 -23.28 19.57 11.60
N ARG A 596 -22.83 20.69 11.02
CA ARG A 596 -22.47 21.92 11.75
C ARG A 596 -23.44 23.06 11.43
N ALA A 597 -24.64 22.99 12.00
CA ALA A 597 -25.68 24.02 11.85
C ALA A 597 -25.21 25.41 12.30
N ASP A 598 -24.27 25.49 13.26
CA ASP A 598 -23.64 26.74 13.72
C ASP A 598 -22.86 27.44 12.61
N LEU A 599 -22.16 26.66 11.77
CA LEU A 599 -21.40 27.19 10.64
C LEU A 599 -22.30 27.53 9.47
N ILE A 600 -23.27 26.67 9.16
CA ILE A 600 -24.21 26.90 8.06
C ILE A 600 -24.94 28.23 8.30
N ARG A 601 -25.45 28.46 9.52
CA ARG A 601 -26.08 29.73 9.86
C ARG A 601 -25.13 30.93 9.74
N GLN A 602 -23.87 30.78 10.16
CA GLN A 602 -22.87 31.86 9.99
C GLN A 602 -22.54 32.14 8.52
N LEU A 603 -22.55 31.11 7.66
CA LEU A 603 -22.36 31.26 6.22
C LEU A 603 -23.57 31.97 5.61
N GLU A 604 -24.80 31.55 5.93
CA GLU A 604 -26.04 32.17 5.45
C GLU A 604 -26.16 33.64 5.91
N GLU A 605 -25.83 33.94 7.17
CA GLU A 605 -25.86 35.31 7.72
C GLU A 605 -24.82 36.25 7.08
N ARG A 606 -23.63 35.74 6.75
CA ARG A 606 -22.51 36.56 6.23
C ARG A 606 -22.41 36.59 4.72
N LEU A 607 -22.92 35.57 4.04
CA LEU A 607 -22.97 35.42 2.59
C LEU A 607 -24.42 35.56 2.09
N ASP A 608 -25.16 36.54 2.62
CA ASP A 608 -26.54 36.82 2.21
C ASP A 608 -26.58 37.24 0.75
N THR A 609 -27.02 36.32 -0.11
CA THR A 609 -27.06 36.50 -1.56
C THR A 609 -28.06 37.55 -2.00
N GLU A 610 -29.14 37.75 -1.24
CA GLU A 610 -30.16 38.76 -1.56
C GLU A 610 -29.62 40.15 -1.27
N LEU A 611 -28.98 40.33 -0.11
CA LEU A 611 -28.33 41.59 0.25
C LEU A 611 -27.19 41.93 -0.71
N LEU A 612 -26.35 40.96 -1.07
CA LEU A 612 -25.28 41.15 -2.05
C LEU A 612 -25.83 41.55 -3.43
N ALA A 613 -26.92 40.92 -3.88
CA ALA A 613 -27.58 41.30 -5.13
C ALA A 613 -28.10 42.74 -5.10
N GLN A 614 -28.66 43.19 -3.97
CA GLN A 614 -29.10 44.58 -3.79
C GLN A 614 -27.91 45.55 -3.81
N GLN A 615 -26.84 45.26 -3.07
CA GLN A 615 -25.64 46.11 -3.01
C GLN A 615 -24.95 46.25 -4.36
N VAL A 616 -24.90 45.17 -5.14
CA VAL A 616 -24.31 45.18 -6.48
C VAL A 616 -25.19 45.96 -7.47
N ARG A 617 -26.52 45.80 -7.40
CA ARG A 617 -27.48 46.52 -8.27
C ARG A 617 -27.43 48.03 -8.03
N GLU A 618 -27.38 48.44 -6.77
CA GLU A 618 -27.33 49.85 -6.36
C GLU A 618 -25.91 50.46 -6.39
N ASN A 619 -24.90 49.71 -6.88
CA ASN A 619 -23.48 50.11 -6.86
C ASN A 619 -22.93 50.48 -5.47
N ALA A 620 -23.55 49.97 -4.40
CA ALA A 620 -23.07 50.14 -3.04
C ALA A 620 -21.91 49.19 -2.70
N PHE A 621 -21.75 48.10 -3.46
CA PHE A 621 -20.69 47.11 -3.26
C PHE A 621 -19.32 47.63 -3.70
N ASN A 622 -18.38 47.75 -2.76
CA ASN A 622 -17.04 48.27 -3.00
C ASN A 622 -15.94 47.19 -2.89
N GLN A 623 -14.69 47.57 -3.18
CA GLN A 623 -13.54 46.65 -3.13
C GLN A 623 -13.22 46.15 -1.70
N ALA A 624 -13.48 46.94 -0.67
CA ALA A 624 -13.29 46.53 0.72
C ALA A 624 -14.33 45.49 1.14
N ASP A 625 -15.57 45.61 0.66
CA ASP A 625 -16.63 44.62 0.87
C ASP A 625 -16.24 43.28 0.23
N LEU A 626 -15.77 43.29 -1.02
CA LEU A 626 -15.25 42.08 -1.68
C LEU A 626 -14.10 41.46 -0.89
N TYR A 627 -13.14 42.25 -0.43
CA TYR A 627 -12.03 41.74 0.36
C TYR A 627 -12.52 41.12 1.67
N SER A 628 -13.45 41.77 2.38
CA SER A 628 -14.01 41.23 3.63
C SER A 628 -14.77 39.91 3.42
N LEU A 629 -15.50 39.80 2.31
CA LEU A 629 -16.24 38.61 1.90
C LEU A 629 -15.28 37.45 1.59
N VAL A 630 -14.26 37.70 0.78
CA VAL A 630 -13.28 36.69 0.37
C VAL A 630 -12.37 36.31 1.55
N GLN A 631 -11.99 37.25 2.42
CA GLN A 631 -11.25 36.96 3.63
C GLN A 631 -12.04 36.01 4.53
N PHE A 632 -13.33 36.29 4.77
CA PHE A 632 -14.20 35.40 5.54
C PHE A 632 -14.25 33.99 4.94
N ILE A 633 -14.41 33.87 3.62
CA ILE A 633 -14.39 32.59 2.91
C ILE A 633 -13.04 31.89 3.08
N GLY A 634 -11.92 32.61 2.89
CA GLY A 634 -10.57 32.08 3.01
C GLY A 634 -10.25 31.58 4.42
N GLU A 635 -10.71 32.26 5.47
CA GLU A 635 -10.60 31.79 6.85
C GLU A 635 -11.38 30.48 7.07
N ARG A 636 -12.53 30.30 6.42
CA ARG A 636 -13.27 29.03 6.45
C ARG A 636 -12.57 27.93 5.66
N LEU A 637 -11.98 28.25 4.51
CA LEU A 637 -11.15 27.30 3.76
C LEU A 637 -9.97 26.82 4.61
N LEU A 638 -9.23 27.72 5.26
CA LEU A 638 -8.11 27.36 6.14
C LEU A 638 -8.52 26.42 7.28
N ALA A 639 -9.72 26.59 7.82
CA ALA A 639 -10.26 25.73 8.88
C ALA A 639 -10.68 24.33 8.40
N LEU A 640 -11.04 24.19 7.12
CA LEU A 640 -11.48 22.92 6.50
C LEU A 640 -10.34 22.17 5.80
N GLN A 641 -9.32 22.87 5.33
CA GLN A 641 -8.21 22.30 4.57
C GLN A 641 -7.24 21.47 5.42
N ALA A 642 -6.60 20.50 4.77
CA ALA A 642 -5.47 19.78 5.35
C ALA A 642 -4.25 20.71 5.54
N PRO A 643 -3.42 20.51 6.59
CA PRO A 643 -2.28 21.39 6.89
C PRO A 643 -1.27 21.58 5.75
N ILE A 644 -1.18 20.63 4.81
CA ILE A 644 -0.25 20.70 3.68
C ILE A 644 -0.66 21.76 2.64
N ARG A 645 -1.94 22.14 2.58
CA ARG A 645 -2.45 23.14 1.63
C ARG A 645 -2.65 24.53 2.25
N GLN A 646 -2.65 24.62 3.58
CA GLN A 646 -2.84 25.88 4.30
C GLN A 646 -1.84 26.98 3.89
N GLU A 647 -0.57 26.62 3.67
CA GLU A 647 0.48 27.57 3.27
C GLU A 647 0.15 28.28 1.94
N ARG A 648 -0.46 27.56 0.98
CA ARG A 648 -0.87 28.13 -0.31
C ARG A 648 -2.02 29.12 -0.14
N THR A 649 -3.03 28.77 0.63
CA THR A 649 -4.20 29.60 0.90
C THR A 649 -3.83 30.85 1.71
N GLU A 650 -2.92 30.72 2.69
CA GLU A 650 -2.37 31.85 3.44
C GLU A 650 -1.61 32.82 2.54
N SER A 651 -0.71 32.31 1.68
CA SER A 651 0.02 33.14 0.71
C SER A 651 -0.93 33.88 -0.23
N TRP A 652 -1.96 33.19 -0.74
CA TRP A 652 -2.96 33.80 -1.62
C TRP A 652 -3.78 34.87 -0.92
N LEU A 653 -4.18 34.68 0.34
CA LEU A 653 -4.90 35.70 1.12
C LEU A 653 -4.04 36.95 1.33
N MET A 654 -2.73 36.79 1.56
CA MET A 654 -1.80 37.92 1.67
C MET A 654 -1.67 38.67 0.33
N ASP A 655 -1.53 37.94 -0.79
CA ASP A 655 -1.45 38.53 -2.12
C ASP A 655 -2.75 39.27 -2.49
N LEU A 656 -3.90 38.69 -2.13
CA LEU A 656 -5.21 39.32 -2.32
C LEU A 656 -5.35 40.58 -1.47
N HIS A 657 -4.83 40.58 -0.23
CA HIS A 657 -4.80 41.77 0.62
C HIS A 657 -3.98 42.91 0.00
N VAL A 658 -2.79 42.60 -0.51
CA VAL A 658 -1.95 43.58 -1.22
C VAL A 658 -2.68 44.11 -2.46
N ALA A 659 -3.28 43.23 -3.26
CA ALA A 659 -4.05 43.62 -4.44
C ALA A 659 -5.30 44.45 -4.11
N ALA A 660 -5.94 44.20 -2.96
CA ALA A 660 -7.08 44.97 -2.48
C ALA A 660 -6.70 46.40 -2.03
N GLN A 661 -5.44 46.62 -1.62
CA GLN A 661 -4.93 47.95 -1.28
C GLN A 661 -4.57 48.79 -2.51
N GLU A 662 -4.37 48.16 -3.67
CA GLU A 662 -4.11 48.85 -4.92
C GLU A 662 -5.40 49.56 -5.41
N ARG A 663 -5.54 50.86 -5.10
CA ARG A 663 -6.69 51.71 -5.47
C ARG A 663 -7.03 51.78 -6.97
N ARG A 664 -6.20 51.20 -7.85
CA ARG A 664 -6.36 51.28 -9.30
C ARG A 664 -7.27 50.19 -9.88
N LYS A 665 -7.51 49.09 -9.15
CA LYS A 665 -8.28 47.95 -9.66
C LYS A 665 -9.71 48.01 -9.13
N SER A 666 -10.68 47.83 -10.01
CA SER A 666 -12.07 47.71 -9.59
C SER A 666 -12.29 46.34 -8.93
N TRP A 667 -13.35 46.19 -8.13
CA TRP A 667 -13.71 44.87 -7.58
C TRP A 667 -14.04 43.86 -8.70
N GLN A 668 -14.49 44.33 -9.87
CA GLN A 668 -14.83 43.49 -11.03
C GLN A 668 -13.59 42.85 -11.66
N ASP A 669 -12.42 43.47 -11.51
CA ASP A 669 -11.14 42.92 -11.96
C ASP A 669 -10.59 41.88 -10.97
N LEU A 670 -10.88 42.08 -9.67
CA LEU A 670 -10.36 41.23 -8.59
C LEU A 670 -11.23 39.97 -8.37
N ALA A 671 -12.56 40.10 -8.53
CA ALA A 671 -13.52 39.05 -8.19
C ALA A 671 -13.32 37.74 -8.97
N PRO A 672 -13.12 37.73 -10.31
CA PRO A 672 -12.89 36.49 -11.05
C PRO A 672 -11.71 35.70 -10.49
N ARG A 673 -10.55 36.36 -10.33
CA ARG A 673 -9.33 35.71 -9.80
C ARG A 673 -9.52 35.21 -8.37
N ALA A 674 -10.28 35.94 -7.56
CA ALA A 674 -10.53 35.56 -6.18
C ALA A 674 -11.42 34.31 -6.07
N PHE A 675 -12.59 34.32 -6.74
CA PHE A 675 -13.52 33.20 -6.70
C PHE A 675 -13.01 31.98 -7.47
N ASP A 676 -12.21 32.18 -8.51
CA ASP A 676 -11.51 31.11 -9.23
C ASP A 676 -10.60 30.30 -8.30
N PHE A 677 -9.86 30.98 -7.42
CA PHE A 677 -9.04 30.32 -6.42
C PHE A 677 -9.91 29.60 -5.37
N VAL A 678 -10.95 30.28 -4.86
CA VAL A 678 -11.88 29.71 -3.86
C VAL A 678 -12.54 28.42 -4.36
N LEU A 679 -13.09 28.43 -5.58
CA LEU A 679 -13.77 27.27 -6.16
C LEU A 679 -12.81 26.11 -6.40
N ARG A 680 -11.57 26.39 -6.85
CA ARG A 680 -10.53 25.36 -6.99
C ARG A 680 -10.16 24.73 -5.66
N GLU A 681 -9.96 25.56 -4.64
CA GLU A 681 -9.63 25.06 -3.30
C GLU A 681 -10.81 24.28 -2.68
N LEU A 682 -12.06 24.66 -2.95
CA LEU A 682 -13.23 23.87 -2.55
C LEU A 682 -13.26 22.50 -3.23
N ALA A 683 -13.11 22.45 -4.56
CA ALA A 683 -13.06 21.19 -5.30
C ALA A 683 -11.91 20.29 -4.81
N ALA A 684 -10.78 20.89 -4.44
CA ALA A 684 -9.64 20.17 -3.90
C ALA A 684 -9.93 19.61 -2.48
N ILE A 685 -10.68 20.32 -1.63
CA ILE A 685 -11.15 19.81 -0.33
C ILE A 685 -12.18 18.69 -0.52
N GLU A 686 -13.12 18.85 -1.45
CA GLU A 686 -14.11 17.82 -1.81
C GLU A 686 -13.41 16.53 -2.25
N THR A 687 -12.40 16.64 -3.10
CA THR A 687 -11.55 15.53 -3.56
C THR A 687 -10.80 14.88 -2.40
N ASP A 688 -10.21 15.67 -1.49
CA ASP A 688 -9.52 15.14 -0.31
C ASP A 688 -10.47 14.39 0.64
N MET A 689 -11.68 14.92 0.85
CA MET A 689 -12.72 14.28 1.65
C MET A 689 -13.19 12.98 1.00
N ALA A 690 -13.45 12.98 -0.30
CA ALA A 690 -13.82 11.78 -1.05
C ALA A 690 -12.70 10.73 -0.96
N ASN A 691 -11.44 11.12 -1.16
CA ASN A 691 -10.28 10.25 -0.99
C ASN A 691 -10.12 9.71 0.44
N PHE A 692 -10.45 10.51 1.45
CA PHE A 692 -10.50 10.04 2.83
C PHE A 692 -11.61 9.00 3.04
N HIS A 693 -12.81 9.23 2.49
CA HIS A 693 -13.90 8.28 2.56
C HIS A 693 -13.59 6.97 1.81
N LEU A 694 -12.99 7.04 0.62
CA LEU A 694 -12.51 5.86 -0.13
C LEU A 694 -11.50 5.06 0.70
N LYS A 695 -10.58 5.74 1.38
CA LYS A 695 -9.62 5.09 2.28
C LYS A 695 -10.30 4.40 3.47
N VAL A 696 -11.33 5.03 4.06
CA VAL A 696 -12.10 4.42 5.14
C VAL A 696 -12.93 3.24 4.62
N LEU A 697 -13.52 3.34 3.44
CA LEU A 697 -14.26 2.26 2.80
C LEU A 697 -13.35 1.06 2.52
N ARG A 698 -12.14 1.28 1.99
CA ARG A 698 -11.14 0.23 1.76
C ARG A 698 -10.87 -0.61 3.01
N ASP A 699 -10.69 0.03 4.17
CA ASP A 699 -10.39 -0.69 5.41
C ASP A 699 -11.57 -1.56 5.89
N ASN A 700 -12.79 -1.27 5.42
CA ASN A 700 -14.02 -1.95 5.82
C ASN A 700 -14.58 -2.92 4.76
N VAL A 701 -14.27 -2.71 3.48
CA VAL A 701 -14.73 -3.57 2.38
C VAL A 701 -13.70 -4.65 2.14
N SER A 702 -14.01 -5.87 2.56
CA SER A 702 -13.24 -7.03 2.14
C SER A 702 -13.37 -7.25 0.62
N HIS A 703 -12.32 -7.78 -0.01
CA HIS A 703 -12.35 -8.10 -1.44
C HIS A 703 -13.56 -8.96 -1.83
N ASP A 704 -13.97 -9.88 -0.95
CA ASP A 704 -15.13 -10.75 -1.18
C ASP A 704 -16.46 -9.98 -1.11
N GLN A 705 -16.58 -9.00 -0.21
CA GLN A 705 -17.77 -8.14 -0.11
C GLN A 705 -17.88 -7.20 -1.31
N GLY A 706 -16.77 -6.59 -1.74
CA GLY A 706 -16.75 -5.77 -2.94
C GLY A 706 -17.15 -6.59 -4.18
N ALA A 707 -16.58 -7.79 -4.33
CA ALA A 707 -16.94 -8.70 -5.42
C ALA A 707 -18.41 -9.14 -5.38
N ALA A 708 -18.96 -9.38 -4.18
CA ALA A 708 -20.36 -9.72 -4.01
C ALA A 708 -21.27 -8.55 -4.39
N TYR A 709 -20.95 -7.33 -3.95
CA TYR A 709 -21.67 -6.11 -4.30
C TYR A 709 -21.72 -5.88 -5.82
N LEU A 710 -20.55 -5.96 -6.50
CA LEU A 710 -20.48 -5.78 -7.95
C LEU A 710 -21.28 -6.87 -8.70
N ARG A 711 -21.20 -8.12 -8.25
CA ARG A 711 -21.97 -9.22 -8.84
C ARG A 711 -23.48 -9.03 -8.67
N GLU A 712 -23.92 -8.64 -7.48
CA GLU A 712 -25.34 -8.40 -7.20
C GLU A 712 -25.89 -7.27 -8.06
N HIS A 713 -25.14 -6.17 -8.18
CA HIS A 713 -25.53 -5.04 -9.02
C HIS A 713 -25.55 -5.43 -10.50
N PHE A 714 -24.52 -6.14 -10.98
CA PHE A 714 -24.48 -6.67 -12.35
C PHE A 714 -25.68 -7.58 -12.67
N ILE A 715 -26.00 -8.52 -11.77
CA ILE A 715 -27.18 -9.40 -11.90
C ILE A 715 -28.47 -8.57 -11.87
N GLY A 716 -28.55 -7.54 -11.01
CA GLY A 716 -29.66 -6.61 -10.92
C GLY A 716 -29.93 -5.92 -12.27
N ARG A 717 -28.90 -5.33 -12.86
CA ARG A 717 -29.00 -4.66 -14.18
C ARG A 717 -29.33 -5.63 -15.31
N LEU A 718 -28.77 -6.84 -15.25
CA LEU A 718 -29.09 -7.91 -16.19
C LEU A 718 -30.58 -8.30 -16.11
N ARG A 719 -31.13 -8.41 -14.90
CA ARG A 719 -32.57 -8.69 -14.67
C ARG A 719 -33.47 -7.54 -15.08
N GLN A 720 -33.06 -6.30 -14.82
CA GLN A 720 -33.79 -5.08 -15.23
C GLN A 720 -33.76 -4.86 -16.74
N GLY A 721 -32.96 -5.65 -17.47
CA GLY A 721 -32.80 -5.49 -18.91
C GLY A 721 -32.15 -4.16 -19.26
N GLU A 722 -31.33 -3.59 -18.37
CA GLU A 722 -30.61 -2.36 -18.67
C GLU A 722 -29.62 -2.59 -19.83
N TYR A 723 -28.97 -3.75 -19.83
CA TYR A 723 -28.20 -4.26 -20.97
C TYR A 723 -29.05 -4.64 -22.19
N ARG A 724 -30.40 -4.64 -22.06
CA ARG A 724 -31.34 -4.82 -23.19
C ARG A 724 -31.83 -3.49 -23.77
N LYS A 725 -31.60 -2.33 -23.14
CA LYS A 725 -32.18 -1.05 -23.57
C LYS A 725 -31.34 -0.25 -24.58
N GLY A 726 -30.22 -0.81 -25.05
CA GLY A 726 -29.48 -0.29 -26.22
C GLY A 726 -29.94 -0.92 -27.54
N PRO A 727 -29.49 -0.42 -28.70
CA PRO A 727 -29.82 -0.97 -30.04
C PRO A 727 -29.36 -2.44 -30.27
N LEU A 728 -28.79 -3.10 -29.26
CA LEU A 728 -28.31 -4.48 -29.25
C LEU A 728 -29.00 -5.28 -28.12
N ALA A 729 -30.33 -5.33 -28.16
CA ALA A 729 -31.23 -5.74 -27.07
C ALA A 729 -31.39 -7.25 -26.82
N VAL A 730 -30.32 -8.04 -26.79
CA VAL A 730 -30.40 -9.47 -26.44
C VAL A 730 -29.13 -9.82 -25.66
N GLY A 731 -29.25 -10.35 -24.43
CA GLY A 731 -28.14 -10.96 -23.67
C GLY A 731 -26.84 -10.14 -23.42
N PRO A 732 -25.87 -10.71 -22.70
CA PRO A 732 -24.50 -10.20 -22.62
C PRO A 732 -23.72 -10.59 -23.89
N HIS A 733 -24.21 -10.17 -25.05
CA HIS A 733 -23.70 -10.62 -26.36
C HIS A 733 -22.23 -10.36 -26.60
N ARG A 734 -21.68 -9.23 -26.11
CA ARG A 734 -20.24 -8.97 -26.30
C ARG A 734 -19.42 -9.90 -25.45
N THR A 735 -19.85 -10.15 -24.21
CA THR A 735 -19.22 -11.15 -23.34
C THR A 735 -19.29 -12.55 -23.96
N GLU A 736 -20.44 -12.96 -24.49
CA GLU A 736 -20.62 -14.27 -25.16
C GLU A 736 -19.74 -14.40 -26.41
N ALA A 737 -19.74 -13.38 -27.29
CA ALA A 737 -18.91 -13.37 -28.49
C ALA A 737 -17.41 -13.38 -28.15
N TRP A 738 -17.00 -12.60 -27.14
CA TRP A 738 -15.63 -12.57 -26.66
C TRP A 738 -15.20 -13.94 -26.10
N PHE A 739 -16.04 -14.58 -25.28
CA PHE A 739 -15.77 -15.93 -24.77
C PHE A 739 -15.70 -16.97 -25.88
N ALA A 740 -16.60 -16.92 -26.86
CA ALA A 740 -16.59 -17.83 -28.01
C ALA A 740 -15.29 -17.70 -28.82
N SER A 741 -14.82 -16.47 -29.06
CA SER A 741 -13.56 -16.20 -29.74
C SER A 741 -12.35 -16.71 -28.93
N ALA A 742 -12.37 -16.52 -27.61
CA ALA A 742 -11.31 -17.00 -26.73
C ALA A 742 -11.27 -18.54 -26.69
N LEU A 743 -12.43 -19.19 -26.60
CA LEU A 743 -12.55 -20.65 -26.60
C LEU A 743 -12.02 -21.24 -27.90
N ALA A 744 -12.42 -20.68 -29.05
CA ALA A 744 -11.92 -21.11 -30.35
C ALA A 744 -10.38 -20.97 -30.47
N SER A 745 -9.81 -19.94 -29.85
CA SER A 745 -8.35 -19.71 -29.83
C SER A 745 -7.61 -20.76 -28.98
N VAL A 746 -8.18 -21.13 -27.83
CA VAL A 746 -7.65 -22.19 -26.96
C VAL A 746 -7.77 -23.55 -27.65
N GLU A 747 -8.90 -23.86 -28.28
CA GLU A 747 -9.11 -25.11 -29.02
C GLU A 747 -8.14 -25.25 -30.20
N THR A 748 -7.93 -24.17 -30.97
CA THR A 748 -6.96 -24.15 -32.07
C THR A 748 -5.53 -24.36 -31.57
N SER A 749 -5.17 -23.75 -30.43
CA SER A 749 -3.86 -23.92 -29.80
C SER A 749 -3.66 -25.34 -29.24
N ALA A 750 -4.72 -25.92 -28.66
CA ALA A 750 -4.71 -27.30 -28.15
C ALA A 750 -4.55 -28.29 -29.32
N ALA A 751 -5.31 -28.12 -30.40
CA ALA A 751 -5.23 -28.95 -31.60
C ALA A 751 -3.84 -28.93 -32.25
N ALA A 752 -3.15 -27.78 -32.24
CA ALA A 752 -1.78 -27.67 -32.74
C ALA A 752 -0.73 -28.39 -31.86
N THR A 753 -1.03 -28.57 -30.56
CA THR A 753 -0.07 -29.12 -29.57
C THR A 753 -0.27 -30.61 -29.32
N THR A 754 -1.46 -31.15 -29.59
CA THR A 754 -1.85 -32.51 -29.18
C THR A 754 -1.98 -33.48 -30.36
N ALA A 755 -0.85 -33.98 -30.85
CA ALA A 755 -0.83 -35.19 -31.68
C ALA A 755 -0.90 -36.50 -30.83
N THR A 756 -0.82 -36.43 -29.49
CA THR A 756 -0.65 -37.66 -28.67
C THR A 756 -1.27 -37.64 -27.26
N SER A 757 -1.97 -36.60 -26.81
CA SER A 757 -2.58 -36.58 -25.46
C SER A 757 -4.10 -36.39 -25.49
N THR A 758 -4.80 -37.18 -24.69
CA THR A 758 -6.26 -37.15 -24.52
C THR A 758 -6.76 -35.76 -24.07
N PRO A 759 -7.94 -35.31 -24.54
CA PRO A 759 -8.50 -34.00 -24.21
C PRO A 759 -8.87 -33.92 -22.71
N SER A 760 -8.07 -33.21 -21.92
CA SER A 760 -8.46 -32.79 -20.57
C SER A 760 -9.43 -31.61 -20.67
N SER A 761 -10.44 -31.53 -19.79
CA SER A 761 -11.42 -30.44 -19.79
C SER A 761 -10.74 -29.07 -19.78
N THR A 762 -11.09 -28.21 -20.74
CA THR A 762 -10.59 -26.84 -20.84
C THR A 762 -10.95 -26.07 -19.56
N ASP A 763 -9.95 -25.62 -18.82
CA ASP A 763 -10.16 -24.81 -17.62
C ASP A 763 -10.73 -23.44 -18.04
N ALA A 764 -11.87 -23.04 -17.45
CA ALA A 764 -12.50 -21.75 -17.73
C ALA A 764 -11.53 -20.59 -17.47
N SER A 765 -10.59 -20.75 -16.54
CA SER A 765 -9.55 -19.75 -16.26
C SER A 765 -8.63 -19.51 -17.47
N GLU A 766 -8.33 -20.56 -18.25
CA GLU A 766 -7.46 -20.50 -19.42
C GLU A 766 -8.17 -19.80 -20.59
N VAL A 767 -9.48 -20.01 -20.75
CA VAL A 767 -10.30 -19.32 -21.75
C VAL A 767 -10.39 -17.83 -21.45
N VAL A 768 -10.68 -17.43 -20.21
CA VAL A 768 -10.72 -16.01 -19.81
C VAL A 768 -9.37 -15.33 -20.09
N LEU A 769 -8.29 -16.01 -19.73
CA LEU A 769 -6.94 -15.50 -19.90
C LEU A 769 -6.58 -15.32 -21.37
N GLU A 770 -6.94 -16.28 -22.23
CA GLU A 770 -6.74 -16.17 -23.68
C GLU A 770 -7.56 -15.02 -24.27
N GLY A 771 -8.79 -14.82 -23.80
CA GLY A 771 -9.61 -13.68 -24.19
C GLY A 771 -8.97 -12.33 -23.81
N MET A 772 -8.37 -12.23 -22.62
CA MET A 772 -7.67 -11.01 -22.17
C MET A 772 -6.42 -10.75 -22.99
N VAL A 773 -5.67 -11.82 -23.28
CA VAL A 773 -4.49 -11.75 -24.14
C VAL A 773 -4.89 -11.28 -25.53
N SER A 774 -5.94 -11.85 -26.12
CA SER A 774 -6.45 -11.47 -27.43
C SER A 774 -6.81 -9.98 -27.49
N LEU A 775 -7.50 -9.45 -26.47
CA LEU A 775 -7.82 -8.03 -26.37
C LEU A 775 -6.58 -7.12 -26.34
N LEU A 776 -5.54 -7.52 -25.61
CA LEU A 776 -4.29 -6.75 -25.49
C LEU A 776 -3.41 -6.83 -26.74
N THR A 777 -3.60 -7.84 -27.60
CA THR A 777 -2.80 -8.07 -28.81
C THR A 777 -3.52 -7.78 -30.12
N ARG A 778 -4.76 -7.26 -30.10
CA ARG A 778 -5.45 -6.82 -31.33
C ARG A 778 -4.73 -5.61 -31.93
N ASP A 779 -4.69 -5.54 -33.26
CA ASP A 779 -4.04 -4.45 -33.98
C ASP A 779 -4.86 -3.14 -33.97
N ASP A 780 -6.18 -3.21 -33.84
CA ASP A 780 -7.08 -2.05 -33.89
C ASP A 780 -7.40 -1.51 -32.51
N ALA A 781 -7.24 -0.19 -32.26
CA ALA A 781 -7.50 0.44 -30.97
C ALA A 781 -8.84 -0.05 -30.38
N PRO A 782 -8.86 -0.55 -29.13
CA PRO A 782 -10.00 -1.25 -28.59
C PRO A 782 -11.19 -0.29 -28.58
N GLN A 783 -12.27 -0.65 -29.26
CA GLN A 783 -13.51 0.09 -29.16
C GLN A 783 -14.32 -0.44 -27.96
N PRO A 784 -15.14 0.39 -27.30
CA PRO A 784 -16.03 -0.09 -26.24
C PRO A 784 -16.96 -1.22 -26.72
N SER A 785 -17.24 -1.30 -28.02
CA SER A 785 -18.03 -2.36 -28.65
C SER A 785 -17.31 -3.70 -28.73
N ASP A 786 -15.97 -3.71 -28.72
CA ASP A 786 -15.15 -4.94 -28.82
C ASP A 786 -14.96 -5.64 -27.47
N LEU A 787 -15.30 -4.96 -26.37
CA LEU A 787 -15.05 -5.42 -25.03
C LEU A 787 -16.30 -6.05 -24.41
N PRO A 788 -16.13 -7.10 -23.56
CA PRO A 788 -17.17 -7.59 -22.68
C PRO A 788 -17.84 -6.43 -21.93
N GLU A 789 -19.15 -6.53 -21.69
CA GLU A 789 -19.94 -5.46 -21.06
C GLU A 789 -19.31 -4.92 -19.77
N THR A 790 -18.77 -5.81 -18.93
CA THR A 790 -18.13 -5.42 -17.66
C THR A 790 -16.80 -4.70 -17.86
N LEU A 791 -15.99 -5.12 -18.84
CA LEU A 791 -14.69 -4.49 -19.11
C LEU A 791 -14.87 -3.17 -19.85
N ALA A 792 -15.84 -3.09 -20.76
CA ALA A 792 -16.18 -1.87 -21.48
C ALA A 792 -16.63 -0.76 -20.52
N GLU A 793 -17.27 -1.13 -19.42
CA GLU A 793 -17.78 -0.19 -18.43
C GLU A 793 -16.74 0.24 -17.40
N PHE A 794 -15.96 -0.72 -16.85
CA PHE A 794 -15.10 -0.43 -15.70
C PHE A 794 -13.61 -0.34 -16.04
N ASP A 795 -13.17 -0.95 -17.14
CA ASP A 795 -11.76 -1.18 -17.45
C ASP A 795 -11.34 -0.62 -18.82
N PHE A 796 -12.22 0.08 -19.54
CA PHE A 796 -11.93 0.55 -20.90
C PHE A 796 -10.65 1.38 -20.96
N ASP A 797 -10.57 2.43 -20.14
CA ASP A 797 -9.42 3.33 -20.09
C ASP A 797 -8.16 2.60 -19.65
N ASP A 798 -8.28 1.70 -18.66
CA ASP A 798 -7.17 0.90 -18.17
C ASP A 798 -6.63 -0.05 -19.25
N ILE A 799 -7.50 -0.66 -20.05
CA ILE A 799 -7.13 -1.54 -21.17
C ILE A 799 -6.48 -0.71 -22.28
N CYS A 800 -7.00 0.47 -22.60
CA CYS A 800 -6.39 1.40 -23.55
C CYS A 800 -4.97 1.80 -23.12
N VAL A 801 -4.79 2.16 -21.84
CA VAL A 801 -3.48 2.52 -21.29
C VAL A 801 -2.52 1.33 -21.27
N LEU A 802 -2.99 0.15 -20.85
CA LEU A 802 -2.18 -1.07 -20.83
C LEU A 802 -1.70 -1.44 -22.23
N ARG A 803 -2.59 -1.29 -23.23
CA ARG A 803 -2.26 -1.55 -24.62
C ARG A 803 -1.30 -0.52 -25.19
N ALA A 804 -1.55 0.77 -25.01
CA ALA A 804 -0.63 1.81 -25.47
C ALA A 804 0.78 1.60 -24.90
N ARG A 805 0.88 1.13 -23.65
CA ARG A 805 2.16 0.72 -23.03
C ARG A 805 2.75 -0.54 -23.65
N ALA A 806 1.92 -1.56 -23.94
CA ALA A 806 2.38 -2.78 -24.59
C ALA A 806 2.90 -2.50 -26.02
N GLU A 807 2.22 -1.65 -26.79
CA GLU A 807 2.64 -1.19 -28.11
C GLU A 807 3.93 -0.37 -28.03
N ALA A 808 4.02 0.58 -27.10
CA ALA A 808 5.25 1.35 -26.88
C ALA A 808 6.43 0.43 -26.54
N PHE A 809 6.20 -0.59 -25.72
CA PHE A 809 7.21 -1.59 -25.39
C PHE A 809 7.62 -2.42 -26.60
N ALA A 810 6.67 -2.89 -27.41
CA ALA A 810 6.96 -3.62 -28.64
C ALA A 810 7.80 -2.77 -29.60
N ARG A 811 7.47 -1.48 -29.77
CA ARG A 811 8.24 -0.53 -30.59
C ARG A 811 9.67 -0.35 -30.08
N VAL A 812 9.85 -0.15 -28.77
CA VAL A 812 11.19 -0.02 -28.15
C VAL A 812 12.01 -1.30 -28.34
N ALA A 813 11.40 -2.47 -28.13
CA ALA A 813 12.08 -3.76 -28.32
C ALA A 813 12.49 -3.99 -29.78
N VAL A 814 11.64 -3.63 -30.75
CA VAL A 814 11.96 -3.71 -32.18
C VAL A 814 13.09 -2.72 -32.54
N ALA A 815 13.01 -1.48 -32.06
CA ALA A 815 14.05 -0.47 -32.31
C ALA A 815 15.41 -0.88 -31.73
N GLU A 816 15.44 -1.41 -30.50
CA GLU A 816 16.67 -1.87 -29.86
C GLU A 816 17.25 -3.12 -30.54
N MET A 817 16.40 -4.06 -30.95
CA MET A 817 16.83 -5.24 -31.73
C MET A 817 17.38 -4.84 -33.11
N ALA A 818 16.80 -3.82 -33.75
CA ALA A 818 17.33 -3.26 -34.99
C ALA A 818 18.68 -2.55 -34.79
N LEU A 819 18.88 -1.87 -33.66
CA LEU A 819 20.15 -1.23 -33.29
C LEU A 819 21.24 -2.26 -32.99
N LEU A 820 20.91 -3.36 -32.31
CA LEU A 820 21.84 -4.45 -31.99
C LEU A 820 22.27 -5.27 -33.22
N GLY A 821 21.53 -5.17 -34.33
CA GLY A 821 21.81 -5.89 -35.57
C GLY A 821 22.92 -5.29 -36.45
N LYS A 822 23.43 -4.07 -36.18
CA LYS A 822 24.46 -3.44 -37.02
C LYS A 822 25.49 -2.64 -36.21
N GLU A 823 26.74 -3.12 -36.18
CA GLU A 823 27.90 -2.42 -35.60
C GLU A 823 28.44 -1.27 -36.48
N LYS A 824 27.91 -1.07 -37.68
CA LYS A 824 28.39 -0.03 -38.61
C LYS A 824 27.26 0.58 -39.44
N THR A 825 26.53 1.57 -38.91
CA THR A 825 25.72 2.46 -39.77
C THR A 825 25.63 3.89 -39.24
N SER A 826 25.52 4.81 -40.20
CA SER A 826 25.50 6.28 -40.13
C SER A 826 24.58 6.86 -39.05
N ALA A 827 24.98 8.03 -38.50
CA ALA A 827 24.20 8.86 -37.59
C ALA A 827 22.78 9.18 -38.09
N ASP A 828 22.56 9.12 -39.40
CA ASP A 828 21.23 9.33 -40.00
C ASP A 828 20.25 8.21 -39.65
N TYR A 829 20.71 6.95 -39.55
CA TYR A 829 19.85 5.82 -39.17
C TYR A 829 19.40 5.91 -37.70
N SER A 830 20.29 6.37 -36.80
CA SER A 830 19.93 6.66 -35.41
C SER A 830 18.94 7.82 -35.30
N ARG A 831 19.04 8.86 -36.13
CA ARG A 831 18.06 9.95 -36.16
C ARG A 831 16.70 9.49 -36.68
N THR A 832 16.65 8.61 -37.68
CA THR A 832 15.39 8.05 -38.18
C THR A 832 14.73 7.14 -37.15
N LEU A 833 15.50 6.29 -36.45
CA LEU A 833 14.98 5.49 -35.33
C LEU A 833 14.51 6.36 -34.15
N GLN A 834 15.18 7.48 -33.89
CA GLN A 834 14.78 8.43 -32.85
C GLN A 834 13.52 9.22 -33.25
N ALA A 835 13.35 9.57 -34.53
CA ALA A 835 12.12 10.14 -35.05
C ALA A 835 10.94 9.15 -34.98
N LEU A 836 11.19 7.87 -35.23
CA LEU A 836 10.20 6.79 -35.11
C LEU A 836 9.75 6.50 -33.68
N LEU A 837 10.63 6.71 -32.69
CA LEU A 837 10.28 6.64 -31.27
C LEU A 837 9.43 7.85 -30.81
N LEU A 838 9.35 8.91 -31.62
CA LEU A 838 8.60 10.14 -31.32
C LEU A 838 7.25 10.22 -32.06
N ASP A 839 6.97 9.33 -33.00
CA ASP A 839 5.68 9.29 -33.71
C ASP A 839 4.54 8.78 -32.80
N PRO A 840 3.31 9.31 -32.98
CA PRO A 840 2.18 8.96 -32.13
C PRO A 840 1.81 7.46 -32.19
N PRO A 841 1.23 6.91 -31.11
CA PRO A 841 0.65 5.57 -31.11
C PRO A 841 -0.47 5.51 -32.16
N GLY A 842 -0.39 4.59 -33.12
CA GLY A 842 -1.38 4.43 -34.20
C GLY A 842 -0.83 4.19 -35.61
N ALA A 843 0.42 4.58 -35.91
CA ALA A 843 1.04 4.20 -37.19
C ALA A 843 1.27 2.68 -37.25
N LYS A 844 0.77 2.02 -38.30
CA LYS A 844 1.00 0.58 -38.50
C LYS A 844 2.50 0.33 -38.69
N LEU A 845 3.04 -0.64 -37.95
CA LEU A 845 4.47 -0.95 -38.01
C LEU A 845 4.92 -1.37 -39.42
N ALA A 846 4.01 -1.92 -40.23
CA ALA A 846 4.21 -2.24 -41.63
C ALA A 846 4.42 -1.00 -42.50
N ASP A 847 3.60 0.04 -42.32
CA ASP A 847 3.70 1.31 -43.07
C ASP A 847 4.99 2.04 -42.65
N VAL A 848 5.33 1.98 -41.37
CA VAL A 848 6.60 2.44 -40.82
C VAL A 848 7.79 1.70 -41.44
N ALA A 849 7.71 0.37 -41.53
CA ALA A 849 8.75 -0.44 -42.15
C ALA A 849 8.90 -0.13 -43.65
N GLU A 850 7.80 0.10 -44.36
CA GLU A 850 7.81 0.45 -45.78
C GLU A 850 8.40 1.85 -46.01
N ASN A 851 8.06 2.83 -45.14
CA ASN A 851 8.66 4.16 -45.16
C ASN A 851 10.17 4.14 -44.84
N VAL A 852 10.61 3.30 -43.89
CA VAL A 852 12.02 3.13 -43.56
C VAL A 852 12.78 2.43 -44.68
N ALA A 853 12.19 1.42 -45.31
CA ALA A 853 12.78 0.77 -46.48
C ALA A 853 12.88 1.75 -47.66
N GLY A 854 11.88 2.63 -47.85
CA GLY A 854 11.90 3.69 -48.86
C GLY A 854 13.07 4.67 -48.73
N LEU A 855 13.51 4.93 -47.50
CA LEU A 855 14.63 5.83 -47.18
C LEU A 855 16.01 5.18 -47.29
N ALA A 856 16.10 3.85 -47.40
CA ALA A 856 17.36 3.16 -47.59
C ALA A 856 17.88 3.33 -49.03
N PRO A 857 19.21 3.41 -49.25
CA PRO A 857 19.81 3.34 -50.59
C PRO A 857 19.30 2.12 -51.35
N GLU A 858 19.11 2.21 -52.67
CA GLU A 858 18.54 1.11 -53.47
C GLU A 858 19.27 -0.23 -53.29
N ALA A 859 20.60 -0.19 -53.13
CA ALA A 859 21.41 -1.39 -52.89
C ALA A 859 21.10 -2.11 -51.56
N ASP A 860 20.56 -1.40 -50.57
CA ASP A 860 20.26 -1.91 -49.24
C ASP A 860 18.76 -2.12 -48.99
N ARG A 861 17.89 -1.70 -49.92
CA ARG A 861 16.44 -1.76 -49.76
C ARG A 861 15.93 -3.16 -49.48
N ASP A 862 16.41 -4.16 -50.22
CA ASP A 862 15.98 -5.55 -50.04
C ASP A 862 16.51 -6.14 -48.74
N VAL A 863 17.71 -5.75 -48.30
CA VAL A 863 18.28 -6.17 -47.01
C VAL A 863 17.51 -5.54 -45.85
N VAL A 864 17.18 -4.25 -45.94
CA VAL A 864 16.36 -3.53 -44.94
C VAL A 864 14.94 -4.10 -44.92
N ARG A 865 14.33 -4.37 -46.09
CA ARG A 865 13.02 -5.01 -46.18
C ARG A 865 13.01 -6.41 -45.59
N THR A 866 14.07 -7.19 -45.83
CA THR A 866 14.23 -8.55 -45.26
C THR A 866 14.44 -8.50 -43.75
N LEU A 867 15.25 -7.55 -43.24
CA LEU A 867 15.46 -7.32 -41.81
C LEU A 867 14.19 -6.81 -41.12
N LEU A 868 13.37 -6.01 -41.80
CA LEU A 868 12.10 -5.52 -41.29
C LEU A 868 11.00 -6.61 -41.33
N LEU A 869 11.02 -7.49 -42.33
CA LEU A 869 10.17 -8.70 -42.35
C LEU A 869 10.61 -9.68 -41.25
N GLN A 870 11.91 -9.80 -41.00
CA GLN A 870 12.43 -10.54 -39.85
C GLN A 870 12.08 -9.86 -38.53
N SER A 871 12.05 -8.53 -38.45
CA SER A 871 11.61 -7.79 -37.26
C SER A 871 10.10 -7.87 -37.04
N ALA A 872 9.29 -8.00 -38.09
CA ALA A 872 7.85 -8.28 -37.99
C ALA A 872 7.59 -9.73 -37.53
N ASN A 873 8.37 -10.70 -38.01
CA ASN A 873 8.34 -12.06 -37.46
C ASN A 873 8.85 -12.12 -36.02
N LEU A 874 9.77 -11.25 -35.67
CA LEU A 874 10.27 -11.07 -34.31
C LEU A 874 9.25 -10.38 -33.42
N GLU A 875 8.49 -9.39 -33.89
CA GLU A 875 7.35 -8.81 -33.20
C GLU A 875 6.34 -9.89 -32.87
N ARG A 876 5.96 -10.73 -33.85
CA ARG A 876 5.12 -11.92 -33.60
C ARG A 876 5.74 -12.85 -32.57
N THR A 877 7.06 -12.99 -32.54
CA THR A 877 7.78 -13.82 -31.56
C THR A 877 7.82 -13.19 -30.17
N VAL A 878 8.03 -11.88 -30.07
CA VAL A 878 8.01 -11.10 -28.83
C VAL A 878 6.60 -11.07 -28.28
N THR A 879 5.58 -10.83 -29.11
CA THR A 879 4.18 -10.94 -28.73
C THR A 879 3.88 -12.35 -28.23
N ARG A 880 4.29 -13.41 -28.93
CA ARG A 880 4.15 -14.80 -28.41
C ARG A 880 4.88 -15.04 -27.10
N GLN A 881 6.07 -14.46 -26.90
CA GLN A 881 6.82 -14.56 -25.64
C GLN A 881 6.15 -13.77 -24.53
N LEU A 882 5.61 -12.59 -24.82
CA LEU A 882 4.87 -11.75 -23.89
C LEU A 882 3.57 -12.43 -23.50
N GLN A 883 2.86 -13.03 -24.47
CA GLN A 883 1.71 -13.91 -24.25
C GLN A 883 2.07 -15.11 -23.39
N ALA A 884 3.22 -15.77 -23.62
CA ALA A 884 3.68 -16.89 -22.80
C ALA A 884 4.05 -16.46 -21.36
N ILE A 885 4.68 -15.30 -21.20
CA ILE A 885 5.00 -14.71 -19.89
C ILE A 885 3.71 -14.32 -19.16
N LEU A 886 2.77 -13.67 -19.85
CA LEU A 886 1.45 -13.32 -19.32
C LEU A 886 0.68 -14.58 -18.91
N ARG A 887 0.63 -15.61 -19.75
CA ARG A 887 0.05 -16.93 -19.42
C ARG A 887 0.69 -17.54 -18.17
N LYS A 888 2.02 -17.51 -18.06
CA LYS A 888 2.74 -18.06 -16.91
C LYS A 888 2.49 -17.28 -15.61
N LEU A 889 2.34 -15.96 -15.71
CA LEU A 889 2.12 -15.07 -14.57
C LEU A 889 0.66 -15.08 -14.10
N LEU A 890 -0.30 -15.16 -15.03
CA LEU A 890 -1.73 -15.17 -14.77
C LEU A 890 -2.26 -16.54 -14.30
N LYS A 891 -1.50 -17.64 -14.49
CA LYS A 891 -1.79 -18.96 -13.90
C LYS A 891 -1.57 -19.03 -12.37
N ASP A 892 -1.04 -17.98 -11.72
CA ASP A 892 -0.91 -17.93 -10.25
C ASP A 892 -2.24 -17.49 -9.60
N PRO A 893 -2.97 -18.39 -8.91
CA PRO A 893 -4.31 -18.11 -8.37
C PRO A 893 -4.31 -17.09 -7.22
N THR A 894 -3.14 -16.63 -6.77
CA THR A 894 -3.02 -15.73 -5.62
C THR A 894 -3.15 -14.24 -5.96
N HIS A 895 -3.18 -13.87 -7.25
CA HIS A 895 -3.19 -12.48 -7.69
C HIS A 895 -4.34 -12.21 -8.68
N ASN A 896 -5.04 -11.08 -8.49
CA ASN A 896 -6.00 -10.59 -9.48
C ASN A 896 -5.23 -10.25 -10.78
N ALA A 897 -5.65 -10.84 -11.90
CA ALA A 897 -5.00 -10.72 -13.21
C ALA A 897 -4.68 -9.27 -13.61
N LEU A 898 -5.62 -8.36 -13.35
CA LEU A 898 -5.53 -6.94 -13.65
C LEU A 898 -4.55 -6.20 -12.72
N GLN A 899 -4.50 -6.57 -11.44
CA GLN A 899 -3.49 -6.08 -10.51
C GLN A 899 -2.09 -6.54 -10.86
N LEU A 900 -1.96 -7.80 -11.28
CA LEU A 900 -0.69 -8.34 -11.71
C LEU A 900 -0.20 -7.60 -12.95
N LEU A 901 -1.07 -7.34 -13.93
CA LEU A 901 -0.79 -6.54 -15.12
C LEU A 901 -0.36 -5.10 -14.78
N LYS A 902 -1.10 -4.38 -13.93
CA LYS A 902 -0.74 -3.02 -13.48
C LYS A 902 0.58 -2.99 -12.70
N LYS A 903 0.80 -3.97 -11.82
CA LYS A 903 2.04 -4.08 -11.02
C LYS A 903 3.25 -4.48 -11.86
N ILE A 904 3.04 -5.34 -12.85
CA ILE A 904 4.05 -5.64 -13.88
C ILE A 904 4.37 -4.35 -14.63
N ALA A 905 3.34 -3.62 -15.11
CA ALA A 905 3.42 -2.29 -15.75
C ALA A 905 4.20 -1.23 -14.96
N LEU A 906 4.16 -1.26 -13.63
CA LEU A 906 4.76 -0.23 -12.76
C LEU A 906 6.13 -0.62 -12.17
N ASP A 907 6.33 -1.87 -11.71
CA ASP A 907 7.44 -2.18 -10.77
C ASP A 907 8.47 -3.21 -11.27
N ARG A 908 8.12 -4.11 -12.20
CA ARG A 908 8.98 -5.27 -12.55
C ARG A 908 9.60 -5.25 -13.94
N HIS A 909 9.24 -4.26 -14.75
CA HIS A 909 9.68 -4.16 -16.15
C HIS A 909 11.15 -3.86 -16.32
N ALA A 910 11.77 -3.10 -15.43
CA ALA A 910 13.21 -2.88 -15.50
C ALA A 910 14.01 -4.15 -15.17
N GLU A 911 13.54 -5.00 -14.24
CA GLU A 911 14.28 -6.19 -13.77
C GLU A 911 14.13 -7.38 -14.71
N ALA A 912 12.91 -7.70 -15.18
CA ALA A 912 12.70 -8.82 -16.11
C ALA A 912 13.33 -8.53 -17.49
N PHE A 913 13.31 -7.27 -17.91
CA PHE A 913 14.00 -6.81 -19.12
C PHE A 913 15.52 -6.85 -18.97
N HIS A 914 16.05 -6.45 -17.81
CA HIS A 914 17.47 -6.60 -17.49
C HIS A 914 17.93 -8.06 -17.53
N ASP A 915 17.16 -8.99 -16.95
CA ASP A 915 17.50 -10.42 -16.96
C ASP A 915 17.42 -11.05 -18.35
N LEU A 916 16.48 -10.61 -19.20
CA LEU A 916 16.37 -11.05 -20.60
C LEU A 916 17.53 -10.52 -21.45
N LEU A 917 17.91 -9.24 -21.23
CA LEU A 917 19.07 -8.60 -21.88
C LEU A 917 20.39 -9.24 -21.44
N VAL A 918 20.56 -9.54 -20.15
CA VAL A 918 21.78 -10.19 -19.62
C VAL A 918 21.93 -11.61 -20.19
N ASN A 919 20.86 -12.39 -20.25
CA ASN A 919 20.91 -13.73 -20.82
C ASN A 919 21.20 -13.72 -22.34
N ARG A 920 20.63 -12.76 -23.07
CA ARG A 920 20.87 -12.63 -24.52
C ARG A 920 22.26 -12.05 -24.84
N ALA A 921 22.76 -11.11 -24.04
CA ALA A 921 24.14 -10.62 -24.12
C ALA A 921 25.14 -11.76 -23.88
N HIS A 922 24.86 -12.69 -22.96
CA HIS A 922 25.69 -13.88 -22.78
C HIS A 922 25.64 -14.84 -23.98
N CYS A 923 24.49 -15.02 -24.63
CA CYS A 923 24.39 -15.84 -25.85
C CYS A 923 25.11 -15.19 -27.05
N ILE A 924 24.97 -13.88 -27.23
CA ILE A 924 25.66 -13.14 -28.30
C ILE A 924 27.18 -13.14 -28.04
N HIS A 925 27.62 -12.96 -26.80
CA HIS A 925 29.03 -13.05 -26.43
C HIS A 925 29.61 -14.46 -26.65
N ALA A 926 28.83 -15.51 -26.37
CA ALA A 926 29.22 -16.89 -26.65
C ALA A 926 29.33 -17.18 -28.16
N LEU A 927 28.42 -16.63 -28.98
CA LEU A 927 28.49 -16.70 -30.45
C LEU A 927 29.68 -15.90 -31.02
N HIS A 928 29.96 -14.72 -30.47
CA HIS A 928 31.10 -13.88 -30.86
C HIS A 928 32.44 -14.54 -30.50
N LEU A 929 32.52 -15.22 -29.36
CA LEU A 929 33.68 -16.02 -28.97
C LEU A 929 33.88 -17.23 -29.89
N ALA A 930 32.79 -17.85 -30.36
CA ALA A 930 32.87 -18.96 -31.32
C ALA A 930 33.34 -18.52 -32.71
N THR A 931 32.90 -17.36 -33.21
CA THR A 931 33.36 -16.79 -34.49
C THR A 931 34.79 -16.24 -34.42
N HIS A 932 35.18 -15.59 -33.33
CA HIS A 932 36.57 -15.17 -33.13
C HIS A 932 37.52 -16.35 -33.03
N LYS A 933 37.09 -17.47 -32.44
CA LYS A 933 37.88 -18.70 -32.41
C LYS A 933 38.10 -19.25 -33.83
N GLY A 934 37.07 -19.27 -34.68
CA GLY A 934 37.20 -19.68 -36.08
C GLY A 934 38.15 -18.80 -36.89
N LEU A 935 38.05 -17.47 -36.72
CA LEU A 935 38.97 -16.51 -37.35
C LEU A 935 40.40 -16.62 -36.84
N PHE A 936 40.57 -16.89 -35.54
CA PHE A 936 41.88 -17.10 -34.94
C PHE A 936 42.52 -18.39 -35.44
N ASP A 937 41.75 -19.48 -35.55
CA ASP A 937 42.21 -20.76 -36.11
C ASP A 937 42.59 -20.62 -37.59
N GLU A 938 41.86 -19.79 -38.37
CA GLU A 938 42.19 -19.49 -39.77
C GLU A 938 43.47 -18.64 -39.90
N ILE A 939 43.66 -17.64 -39.04
CA ILE A 939 44.88 -16.82 -39.00
C ILE A 939 46.07 -17.67 -38.56
N LEU A 940 45.89 -18.56 -37.58
CA LEU A 940 46.92 -19.50 -37.13
C LEU A 940 47.32 -20.47 -38.26
N ALA A 941 46.34 -20.97 -39.02
CA ALA A 941 46.58 -21.83 -40.18
C ALA A 941 47.35 -21.09 -41.29
N LYS A 942 47.01 -19.83 -41.56
CA LYS A 942 47.72 -19.00 -42.55
C LYS A 942 49.12 -18.61 -42.12
N THR A 943 49.32 -18.32 -40.84
CA THR A 943 50.66 -17.98 -40.29
C THR A 943 51.57 -19.20 -40.19
N THR A 944 51.03 -20.37 -39.81
CA THR A 944 51.79 -21.63 -39.83
C THR A 944 52.11 -22.08 -41.26
N ALA A 945 51.22 -21.86 -42.23
CA ALA A 945 51.52 -22.10 -43.65
C ALA A 945 52.59 -21.15 -44.20
N ALA A 946 52.58 -19.87 -43.78
CA ALA A 946 53.61 -18.90 -44.15
C ALA A 946 54.97 -19.24 -43.51
N GLN A 947 55.00 -19.67 -42.25
CA GLN A 947 56.22 -20.11 -41.57
C GLN A 947 56.76 -21.46 -42.06
N ALA A 948 55.94 -22.28 -42.72
CA ALA A 948 56.38 -23.52 -43.37
C ALA A 948 56.89 -23.28 -44.81
N ALA A 949 56.56 -22.13 -45.40
CA ALA A 949 57.02 -21.72 -46.73
C ALA A 949 58.31 -20.88 -46.68
N GLU A 950 58.61 -20.28 -45.53
CA GLU A 950 59.88 -19.63 -45.17
C GLU A 950 60.87 -20.67 -44.62
#